data_AF-A0AAC9SXE2-F1
#
_entry.id   AF-A0AAC9SXE2-F1
#
_cell.length_a   1.000
_cell.length_b   1.000
_cell.length_c   1.000
_cell.angle_alpha   90.00
_cell.angle_beta   90.00
_cell.angle_gamma   90.00
#
_symmetry.space_group_name_H-M   'P 1'
#
loop_
_entity.id
_entity.type
_entity.pdbx_description
1 polymer ?
#
loop_
_entity_poly.entity_id
_entity_poly.type
_entity_poly.pdbx_seq_one_letter_code
_entity_poly.pdbx_strand_id
1 'polypeptide(L)'
;MSAGDIDYGFSGYDPDLGGMTRAEIMGRGRIHQLIDDEIVVLMEGRVRKTGVLEKLREWSDEDAAAFSLGGRPSLISERAVLTGMLLLANEGNAMFLTSVRDLFMFRLSDASRELLGLEASQLAFVGHPAEKKRWYANTSRAFHRMNDLMDPFPQERRYSKTYTQIQSILRTHDTQLAEKRKARLDEFTKLFLVMTYNEQPRNVRRAANKIDISFDQTYIGTPTTKGYSRKSLSKKVAEEAAITEKRTLKPGPVDAFAGWHVTTGPRTDASRGEVDLTEPGKKDSAAVYRWGWEINIAVRVDSEKPGRRRFPALAVAATMSLPNVQVAEEAISLMRATKALGLEPGVGDADKQYWANATPERLHDDALAEGFTPSTDYRVDRLGHQGGDHGALYIEGGTYCPATPEPLQNATKEVLGNLIDTATYRERIKTRTAFQLHQKEKPDAKGRAVLRCPALGPSPTVTCPLRELLKTVTDKTRPAVDEENLPDFADKICSQHSVSFDTAKNRRSAQAFEYGSKEWDQFHTHARNSIESLNNQIKSGGTEDIESASRRRVRGFGAAQLIVTILLTNFNLRKIAAFVSDKIMQDAKNNISGEPAVAPIRRRDREWHNPYTNTFPAGVARPDKTKQPASDETGGPPLRT
;
A
#
# COMPACT_ATOMS: atom_id res chain seq x y z
N MET A 1 -11.91 -9.31 -46.35
CA MET A 1 -12.85 -9.79 -45.34
C MET A 1 -12.89 -8.73 -44.25
N SER A 2 -14.04 -8.07 -44.05
CA SER A 2 -14.15 -6.93 -43.13
C SER A 2 -13.92 -7.39 -41.70
N ALA A 3 -13.21 -6.56 -40.94
CA ALA A 3 -13.08 -6.70 -39.50
C ALA A 3 -14.44 -6.49 -38.84
N GLY A 4 -14.88 -7.46 -38.02
CA GLY A 4 -15.78 -7.16 -36.91
C GLY A 4 -17.29 -7.36 -37.10
N ASP A 5 -17.77 -8.20 -38.02
CA ASP A 5 -19.18 -8.62 -37.96
C ASP A 5 -19.39 -9.57 -36.78
N ILE A 6 -19.89 -9.02 -35.67
CA ILE A 6 -20.53 -9.84 -34.64
C ILE A 6 -21.77 -10.43 -35.31
N ASP A 7 -21.69 -11.68 -35.76
CA ASP A 7 -22.79 -12.34 -36.47
C ASP A 7 -23.99 -12.55 -35.52
N TYR A 8 -24.90 -11.58 -35.54
CA TYR A 8 -26.17 -11.59 -34.81
C TYR A 8 -27.27 -12.32 -35.60
N GLY A 9 -26.88 -13.20 -36.53
CA GLY A 9 -27.80 -13.94 -37.40
C GLY A 9 -28.73 -14.89 -36.62
N PHE A 10 -30.03 -14.71 -36.78
CA PHE A 10 -30.99 -15.77 -36.52
C PHE A 10 -30.86 -16.79 -37.66
N SER A 11 -29.98 -17.79 -37.50
CA SER A 11 -29.74 -18.80 -38.53
C SER A 11 -31.05 -19.54 -38.89
N GLY A 12 -31.60 -19.26 -40.08
CA GLY A 12 -32.79 -19.94 -40.63
C GLY A 12 -34.15 -19.47 -40.09
N TYR A 13 -34.21 -18.34 -39.39
CA TYR A 13 -35.44 -17.79 -38.80
C TYR A 13 -35.36 -16.26 -38.83
N ASP A 14 -36.38 -15.54 -39.30
CA ASP A 14 -36.37 -14.06 -39.25
C ASP A 14 -37.63 -13.58 -38.50
N PRO A 15 -37.56 -13.50 -37.16
CA PRO A 15 -38.70 -13.06 -36.36
C PRO A 15 -38.96 -11.56 -36.57
N ASP A 16 -40.22 -11.14 -36.50
CA ASP A 16 -40.55 -9.73 -36.33
C ASP A 16 -40.02 -9.24 -34.98
N LEU A 17 -39.07 -8.30 -35.02
CA LEU A 17 -38.38 -7.77 -33.85
C LEU A 17 -39.04 -6.50 -33.32
N GLY A 18 -40.08 -5.99 -34.00
CA GLY A 18 -40.60 -4.66 -33.75
C GLY A 18 -39.51 -3.59 -33.84
N GLY A 19 -39.40 -2.75 -32.81
CA GLY A 19 -38.39 -1.68 -32.73
C GLY A 19 -37.02 -2.10 -32.18
N MET A 20 -36.78 -3.38 -31.94
CA MET A 20 -35.53 -3.88 -31.34
C MET A 20 -34.56 -4.39 -32.41
N THR A 21 -33.28 -4.10 -32.27
CA THR A 21 -32.25 -4.63 -33.17
C THR A 21 -31.88 -6.08 -32.82
N ARG A 22 -31.35 -6.84 -33.79
CA ARG A 22 -30.80 -8.20 -33.54
C ARG A 22 -29.73 -8.20 -32.44
N ALA A 23 -28.88 -7.16 -32.44
CA ALA A 23 -27.84 -6.97 -31.44
C ALA A 23 -28.41 -6.81 -30.03
N GLU A 24 -29.46 -6.00 -29.87
CA GLU A 24 -30.14 -5.83 -28.58
C GLU A 24 -30.79 -7.14 -28.11
N ILE A 25 -31.42 -7.91 -29.00
CA ILE A 25 -32.05 -9.18 -28.61
C ILE A 25 -30.99 -10.20 -28.18
N MET A 26 -29.88 -10.31 -28.93
CA MET A 26 -28.78 -11.21 -28.62
C MET A 26 -28.05 -10.83 -27.32
N GLY A 27 -27.83 -9.53 -27.11
CA GLY A 27 -27.27 -9.00 -25.87
C GLY A 27 -28.25 -8.87 -24.71
N ARG A 28 -29.54 -9.21 -24.91
CA ARG A 28 -30.65 -8.99 -23.95
C ARG A 28 -30.73 -7.54 -23.44
N GLY A 29 -30.80 -6.60 -24.37
CA GLY A 29 -30.81 -5.15 -24.13
C GLY A 29 -29.42 -4.52 -23.97
N ARG A 30 -28.35 -5.28 -24.23
CA ARG A 30 -26.97 -4.77 -24.19
C ARG A 30 -26.37 -4.78 -25.59
N ILE A 31 -25.83 -3.65 -26.03
CA ILE A 31 -25.05 -3.60 -27.25
C ILE A 31 -23.58 -3.83 -26.87
N HIS A 32 -23.01 -4.93 -27.35
CA HIS A 32 -21.63 -5.29 -27.08
C HIS A 32 -20.70 -4.55 -28.05
N GLN A 33 -19.96 -3.56 -27.55
CA GLN A 33 -18.89 -2.91 -28.30
C GLN A 33 -17.60 -3.72 -28.18
N LEU A 34 -16.91 -3.87 -29.32
CA LEU A 34 -15.58 -4.46 -29.39
C LEU A 34 -14.56 -3.56 -28.69
N ILE A 35 -13.63 -4.19 -27.98
CA ILE A 35 -12.45 -3.52 -27.44
C ILE A 35 -11.38 -3.48 -28.53
N ASP A 36 -10.71 -2.34 -28.63
CA ASP A 36 -9.57 -2.14 -29.53
C ASP A 36 -8.45 -3.16 -29.25
N ASP A 37 -7.93 -3.79 -30.31
CA ASP A 37 -6.86 -4.77 -30.23
C ASP A 37 -5.59 -4.21 -29.57
N GLU A 38 -5.29 -2.91 -29.76
CA GLU A 38 -4.14 -2.26 -29.12
C GLU A 38 -4.27 -2.24 -27.59
N ILE A 39 -5.49 -2.04 -27.08
CA ILE A 39 -5.76 -2.05 -25.64
C ILE A 39 -5.62 -3.47 -25.10
N VAL A 40 -6.07 -4.48 -25.84
CA VAL A 40 -5.93 -5.89 -25.44
C VAL A 40 -4.46 -6.30 -25.39
N VAL A 41 -3.67 -5.95 -26.41
CA VAL A 41 -2.21 -6.17 -26.44
C VAL A 41 -1.53 -5.48 -25.26
N LEU A 42 -1.90 -4.23 -24.95
CA LEU A 42 -1.33 -3.49 -23.84
C LEU A 42 -1.62 -4.17 -22.48
N MET A 43 -2.86 -4.60 -22.25
CA MET A 43 -3.24 -5.25 -20.98
C MET A 43 -2.62 -6.64 -20.84
N GLU A 44 -2.58 -7.42 -21.93
CA GLU A 44 -1.91 -8.73 -21.95
C GLU A 44 -0.42 -8.58 -21.64
N GLY A 45 0.24 -7.61 -22.27
CA GLY A 45 1.65 -7.29 -22.03
C GLY A 45 1.91 -6.90 -20.58
N ARG A 46 0.99 -6.14 -19.95
CA ARG A 46 1.06 -5.82 -18.51
C ARG A 46 0.95 -7.06 -17.63
N VAL A 47 0.04 -7.99 -17.93
CA VAL A 47 -0.04 -9.28 -17.22
C VAL A 47 1.29 -10.02 -17.30
N ARG A 48 1.90 -10.11 -18.48
CA ARG A 48 3.22 -10.76 -18.63
C ARG A 48 4.32 -10.07 -17.82
N LYS A 49 4.38 -8.74 -17.84
CA LYS A 49 5.37 -7.96 -17.08
C LYS A 49 5.29 -8.17 -15.56
N THR A 50 4.18 -8.67 -15.03
CA THR A 50 4.08 -9.00 -13.60
C THR A 50 4.97 -10.18 -13.20
N GLY A 51 5.27 -11.12 -14.11
CA GLY A 51 5.91 -12.39 -13.75
C GLY A 51 5.01 -13.36 -12.97
N VAL A 52 3.69 -13.08 -12.88
CA VAL A 52 2.75 -13.87 -12.08
C VAL A 52 2.41 -15.20 -12.71
N LEU A 53 2.48 -15.31 -14.04
CA LEU A 53 2.13 -16.54 -14.76
C LEU A 53 3.15 -17.64 -14.46
N GLU A 54 4.42 -17.27 -14.34
CA GLU A 54 5.51 -18.13 -13.91
C GLU A 54 5.28 -18.62 -12.48
N LYS A 55 4.91 -17.71 -11.55
CA LYS A 55 4.58 -18.09 -10.17
C LYS A 55 3.37 -19.01 -10.05
N LEU A 56 2.30 -18.76 -10.80
CA LEU A 56 1.14 -19.63 -10.83
C LEU A 56 1.51 -21.04 -11.33
N ARG A 57 2.41 -21.14 -12.31
CA ARG A 57 2.92 -22.42 -12.80
C ARG A 57 3.77 -23.12 -11.74
N GLU A 58 4.73 -22.43 -11.15
CA GLU A 58 5.58 -22.95 -10.06
C GLU A 58 4.71 -23.52 -8.93
N TRP A 59 3.71 -22.75 -8.48
CA TRP A 59 2.81 -23.19 -7.41
C TRP A 59 1.91 -24.37 -7.80
N SER A 60 1.49 -24.43 -9.06
CA SER A 60 0.73 -25.56 -9.58
C SER A 60 1.59 -26.83 -9.63
N ASP A 61 2.86 -26.70 -10.04
CA ASP A 61 3.80 -27.82 -10.11
C ASP A 61 4.20 -28.30 -8.71
N GLU A 62 4.39 -27.38 -7.75
CA GLU A 62 4.61 -27.69 -6.33
C GLU A 62 3.44 -28.44 -5.68
N ASP A 63 2.21 -28.12 -6.05
CA ASP A 63 1.00 -28.72 -5.48
C ASP A 63 0.53 -29.96 -6.29
N ALA A 64 1.18 -30.27 -7.42
CA ALA A 64 0.80 -31.38 -8.28
C ALA A 64 1.00 -32.72 -7.58
N ALA A 65 0.00 -33.60 -7.68
CA ALA A 65 0.13 -34.97 -7.22
C ALA A 65 1.17 -35.72 -8.07
N ALA A 66 2.00 -36.55 -7.42
CA ALA A 66 3.05 -37.35 -8.08
C ALA A 66 2.51 -38.25 -9.20
N PHE A 67 1.24 -38.64 -9.13
CA PHE A 67 0.51 -39.29 -10.20
C PHE A 67 -0.83 -38.59 -10.40
N SER A 68 -1.06 -38.08 -11.62
CA SER A 68 -2.39 -37.67 -12.06
C SER A 68 -2.69 -38.29 -13.43
N LEU A 69 -3.90 -38.85 -13.55
CA LEU A 69 -4.45 -39.24 -14.85
C LEU A 69 -4.80 -37.93 -15.54
N GLY A 70 -3.91 -37.43 -16.41
CA GLY A 70 -4.00 -36.10 -17.01
C GLY A 70 -5.41 -35.72 -17.46
N GLY A 71 -5.88 -34.56 -17.03
CA GLY A 71 -7.21 -34.03 -17.37
C GLY A 71 -7.26 -33.42 -18.78
N ARG A 72 -8.47 -33.22 -19.30
CA ARG A 72 -8.69 -32.45 -20.53
C ARG A 72 -8.04 -31.05 -20.39
N PRO A 73 -7.27 -30.58 -21.39
CA PRO A 73 -6.67 -29.25 -21.37
C PRO A 73 -7.69 -28.15 -21.09
N SER A 74 -7.28 -27.12 -20.34
CA SER A 74 -8.15 -25.98 -20.09
C SER A 74 -8.38 -25.18 -21.36
N LEU A 75 -9.63 -24.82 -21.62
CA LEU A 75 -10.04 -23.99 -22.76
C LEU A 75 -9.78 -22.49 -22.55
N ILE A 76 -9.65 -22.06 -21.30
CA ILE A 76 -9.35 -20.66 -20.96
C ILE A 76 -8.15 -20.64 -20.03
N SER A 77 -7.11 -19.90 -20.41
CA SER A 77 -5.89 -19.75 -19.63
C SER A 77 -6.04 -18.73 -18.50
N GLU A 78 -5.20 -18.85 -17.48
CA GLU A 78 -5.02 -17.89 -16.39
C GLU A 78 -4.68 -16.50 -16.95
N ARG A 79 -3.81 -16.47 -17.96
CA ARG A 79 -3.45 -15.26 -18.74
C ARG A 79 -4.67 -14.56 -19.32
N ALA A 80 -5.57 -15.31 -19.97
CA ALA A 80 -6.78 -14.73 -20.54
C ALA A 80 -7.68 -14.14 -19.46
N VAL A 81 -7.89 -14.85 -18.34
CA VAL A 81 -8.72 -14.35 -17.21
C VAL A 81 -8.14 -13.07 -16.61
N LEU A 82 -6.85 -13.02 -16.31
CA LEU A 82 -6.19 -11.84 -15.75
C LEU A 82 -6.26 -10.65 -16.71
N THR A 83 -6.04 -10.89 -18.01
CA THR A 83 -6.16 -9.85 -19.04
C THR A 83 -7.59 -9.33 -19.12
N GLY A 84 -8.58 -10.23 -19.16
CA GLY A 84 -10.00 -9.85 -19.17
C GLY A 84 -10.42 -9.07 -17.93
N MET A 85 -9.91 -9.44 -16.75
CA MET A 85 -10.14 -8.71 -15.50
C MET A 85 -9.54 -7.30 -15.53
N LEU A 86 -8.33 -7.12 -16.06
CA LEU A 86 -7.74 -5.78 -16.23
C LEU A 86 -8.52 -4.92 -17.24
N LEU A 87 -8.98 -5.52 -18.35
CA LEU A 87 -9.81 -4.82 -19.33
C LEU A 87 -11.12 -4.31 -18.69
N LEU A 88 -11.81 -5.17 -17.92
CA LEU A 88 -13.01 -4.76 -17.21
C LEU A 88 -12.74 -3.66 -16.18
N ALA A 89 -11.63 -3.76 -15.43
CA ALA A 89 -11.25 -2.73 -14.47
C ALA A 89 -10.95 -1.38 -15.15
N ASN A 90 -10.27 -1.41 -16.30
CA ASN A 90 -9.98 -0.21 -17.10
C ASN A 90 -11.25 0.50 -17.58
N GLU A 91 -12.30 -0.25 -17.91
CA GLU A 91 -13.61 0.29 -18.27
C GLU A 91 -14.47 0.72 -17.07
N GLY A 92 -14.02 0.47 -15.84
CA GLY A 92 -14.81 0.70 -14.64
C GLY A 92 -16.00 -0.25 -14.51
N ASN A 93 -15.94 -1.42 -15.13
CA ASN A 93 -16.97 -2.44 -15.03
C ASN A 93 -16.92 -3.20 -13.69
N ALA A 94 -18.04 -3.81 -13.31
CA ALA A 94 -18.08 -4.71 -12.15
C ALA A 94 -17.28 -6.00 -12.42
N MET A 95 -16.57 -6.49 -11.41
CA MET A 95 -15.66 -7.64 -11.48
C MET A 95 -16.41 -8.98 -11.38
N PHE A 96 -17.42 -9.16 -12.24
CA PHE A 96 -18.20 -10.39 -12.32
C PHE A 96 -17.62 -11.35 -13.35
N LEU A 97 -17.58 -12.63 -13.02
CA LEU A 97 -17.19 -13.68 -13.97
C LEU A 97 -18.13 -13.76 -15.18
N THR A 98 -19.39 -13.33 -15.03
CA THR A 98 -20.32 -13.16 -16.16
C THR A 98 -19.89 -12.04 -17.11
N SER A 99 -19.31 -10.96 -16.59
CA SER A 99 -18.77 -9.86 -17.40
C SER A 99 -17.51 -10.31 -18.14
N VAL A 100 -16.64 -11.10 -17.50
CA VAL A 100 -15.45 -11.69 -18.14
C VAL A 100 -15.87 -12.66 -19.24
N ARG A 101 -16.89 -13.48 -18.98
CA ARG A 101 -17.51 -14.33 -20.01
C ARG A 101 -18.00 -13.49 -21.19
N ASP A 102 -18.81 -12.46 -20.94
CA ASP A 102 -19.40 -11.64 -22.01
C ASP A 102 -18.30 -10.89 -22.81
N LEU A 103 -17.22 -10.49 -22.14
CA LEU A 103 -16.03 -9.94 -22.79
C LEU A 103 -15.45 -10.94 -23.80
N PHE A 104 -15.12 -12.15 -23.37
CA PHE A 104 -14.53 -13.17 -24.25
C PHE A 104 -15.47 -13.58 -25.40
N MET A 105 -16.77 -13.70 -25.10
CA MET A 105 -17.76 -14.15 -26.08
C MET A 105 -18.14 -13.09 -27.11
N PHE A 106 -18.14 -11.80 -26.77
CA PHE A 106 -18.80 -10.79 -27.63
C PHE A 106 -17.99 -9.52 -27.87
N ARG A 107 -16.95 -9.25 -27.08
CA ARG A 107 -16.30 -7.92 -27.06
C ARG A 107 -14.82 -7.95 -27.47
N LEU A 108 -14.33 -9.10 -27.91
CA LEU A 108 -13.00 -9.26 -28.47
C LEU A 108 -13.11 -9.59 -29.96
N SER A 109 -12.25 -8.97 -30.77
CA SER A 109 -12.03 -9.36 -32.16
C SER A 109 -11.44 -10.77 -32.25
N ASP A 110 -11.41 -11.36 -33.44
CA ASP A 110 -10.76 -12.66 -33.66
C ASP A 110 -9.24 -12.59 -33.41
N ALA A 111 -8.59 -11.48 -33.76
CA ALA A 111 -7.17 -11.27 -33.48
C ALA A 111 -6.88 -11.21 -31.96
N SER A 112 -7.73 -10.50 -31.22
CA SER A 112 -7.66 -10.45 -29.75
C SER A 112 -7.93 -11.81 -29.10
N ARG A 113 -8.83 -12.63 -29.66
CA ARG A 113 -9.08 -14.00 -29.18
C ARG A 113 -7.90 -14.92 -29.44
N GLU A 114 -7.34 -14.87 -30.64
CA GLU A 114 -6.15 -15.64 -31.02
C GLU A 114 -4.97 -15.30 -30.09
N LEU A 115 -4.73 -14.01 -29.86
CA LEU A 115 -3.71 -13.54 -28.92
C LEU A 115 -3.87 -14.17 -27.52
N LEU A 116 -5.09 -14.26 -27.00
CA LEU A 116 -5.40 -14.82 -25.69
C LEU A 116 -5.54 -16.35 -25.68
N GLY A 117 -5.51 -17.00 -26.85
CA GLY A 117 -5.72 -18.44 -27.00
C GLY A 117 -7.17 -18.85 -26.67
N LEU A 118 -8.14 -18.03 -27.05
CA LEU A 118 -9.57 -18.28 -26.84
C LEU A 118 -10.19 -18.91 -28.10
N GLU A 119 -11.04 -19.91 -27.91
CA GLU A 119 -11.83 -20.50 -29.00
C GLU A 119 -12.83 -19.49 -29.59
N ALA A 120 -13.16 -19.64 -30.88
CA ALA A 120 -14.26 -18.90 -31.48
C ALA A 120 -15.60 -19.30 -30.84
N SER A 121 -16.45 -18.31 -30.53
CA SER A 121 -17.81 -18.58 -30.05
C SER A 121 -18.67 -19.11 -31.20
N GLN A 122 -19.43 -20.18 -30.97
CA GLN A 122 -20.39 -20.68 -31.96
C GLN A 122 -21.71 -19.88 -31.87
N LEU A 123 -22.19 -19.36 -33.00
CA LEU A 123 -23.18 -18.26 -33.06
C LEU A 123 -24.61 -18.68 -33.49
N ALA A 124 -25.06 -19.90 -33.18
CA ALA A 124 -26.46 -20.26 -33.43
C ALA A 124 -27.39 -19.68 -32.33
N PHE A 125 -28.40 -18.89 -32.71
CA PHE A 125 -29.39 -18.27 -31.80
C PHE A 125 -29.99 -19.26 -30.77
N VAL A 126 -30.33 -20.48 -31.21
CA VAL A 126 -30.93 -21.53 -30.36
C VAL A 126 -29.91 -22.12 -29.37
N GLY A 127 -28.63 -22.20 -29.74
CA GLY A 127 -27.54 -22.74 -28.89
C GLY A 127 -26.99 -21.75 -27.88
N HIS A 128 -27.36 -20.47 -28.00
CA HIS A 128 -26.77 -19.36 -27.25
C HIS A 128 -26.87 -19.47 -25.71
N PRO A 129 -27.96 -20.00 -25.09
CA PRO A 129 -27.98 -20.22 -23.64
C PRO A 129 -27.02 -21.31 -23.15
N ALA A 130 -26.90 -22.41 -23.90
CA ALA A 130 -25.97 -23.50 -23.59
C ALA A 130 -24.52 -23.04 -23.78
N GLU A 131 -24.26 -22.27 -24.83
CA GLU A 131 -22.97 -21.66 -25.13
C GLU A 131 -22.53 -20.69 -24.00
N LYS A 132 -23.41 -19.78 -23.59
CA LYS A 132 -23.16 -18.87 -22.45
C LYS A 132 -22.85 -19.64 -21.17
N LYS A 133 -23.53 -20.76 -20.92
CA LYS A 133 -23.27 -21.62 -19.75
C LYS A 133 -21.92 -22.32 -19.85
N ARG A 134 -21.52 -22.80 -21.04
CA ARG A 134 -20.22 -23.41 -21.30
C ARG A 134 -19.08 -22.42 -21.04
N TRP A 135 -19.16 -21.23 -21.66
CA TRP A 135 -18.19 -20.16 -21.46
C TRP A 135 -18.12 -19.70 -20.01
N TYR A 136 -19.27 -19.52 -19.33
CA TYR A 136 -19.27 -19.19 -17.91
C TYR A 136 -18.55 -20.26 -17.08
N ALA A 137 -18.84 -21.54 -17.32
CA ALA A 137 -18.21 -22.63 -16.60
C ALA A 137 -16.69 -22.67 -16.84
N ASN A 138 -16.24 -22.43 -18.07
CA ASN A 138 -14.81 -22.38 -18.39
C ASN A 138 -14.12 -21.17 -17.74
N THR A 139 -14.72 -19.98 -17.79
CA THR A 139 -14.20 -18.76 -17.14
C THR A 139 -14.13 -18.95 -15.63
N SER A 140 -15.19 -19.52 -15.03
CA SER A 140 -15.25 -19.78 -13.60
C SER A 140 -14.20 -20.80 -13.16
N ARG A 141 -14.04 -21.91 -13.89
CA ARG A 141 -12.96 -22.88 -13.62
C ARG A 141 -11.59 -22.24 -13.73
N ALA A 142 -11.34 -21.43 -14.75
CA ALA A 142 -10.04 -20.76 -14.93
C ALA A 142 -9.72 -19.78 -13.80
N PHE A 143 -10.70 -18.99 -13.35
CA PHE A 143 -10.54 -18.14 -12.18
C PHE A 143 -10.25 -18.97 -10.91
N HIS A 144 -11.03 -20.03 -10.68
CA HIS A 144 -10.87 -20.85 -9.49
C HIS A 144 -9.57 -21.65 -9.47
N ARG A 145 -9.03 -22.09 -10.61
CA ARG A 145 -7.71 -22.72 -10.65
C ARG A 145 -6.62 -21.81 -10.07
N MET A 146 -6.64 -20.51 -10.39
CA MET A 146 -5.70 -19.55 -9.79
C MET A 146 -6.00 -19.38 -8.30
N ASN A 147 -7.27 -19.11 -7.97
CA ASN A 147 -7.68 -18.87 -6.58
C ASN A 147 -7.34 -20.06 -5.66
N ASP A 148 -7.50 -21.29 -6.12
CA ASP A 148 -7.32 -22.49 -5.31
C ASP A 148 -5.83 -22.72 -4.95
N LEU A 149 -4.89 -22.15 -5.72
CA LEU A 149 -3.45 -22.17 -5.39
C LEU A 149 -3.08 -21.19 -4.26
N MET A 150 -3.96 -20.22 -3.98
CA MET A 150 -3.65 -19.04 -3.16
C MET A 150 -4.69 -18.72 -2.07
N ASP A 151 -5.89 -19.33 -2.05
CA ASP A 151 -6.90 -19.07 -1.02
C ASP A 151 -6.43 -19.67 0.32
N PRO A 152 -6.10 -18.84 1.34
CA PRO A 152 -5.66 -19.34 2.64
C PRO A 152 -6.78 -20.05 3.41
N PHE A 153 -8.03 -19.83 3.02
CA PHE A 153 -9.20 -20.35 3.72
C PHE A 153 -10.11 -21.15 2.77
N PRO A 154 -9.64 -22.26 2.17
CA PRO A 154 -10.45 -23.03 1.24
C PRO A 154 -11.66 -23.64 1.96
N GLN A 155 -12.87 -23.34 1.49
CA GLN A 155 -14.12 -23.89 2.02
C GLN A 155 -15.24 -23.89 0.98
N GLU A 156 -16.27 -24.70 1.20
CA GLU A 156 -17.49 -24.73 0.40
C GLU A 156 -18.36 -23.49 0.72
N ARG A 157 -18.74 -22.73 -0.31
CA ARG A 157 -19.43 -21.42 -0.17
C ARG A 157 -20.73 -21.29 -0.97
N ARG A 158 -21.33 -22.37 -1.49
CA ARG A 158 -22.54 -22.27 -2.33
C ARG A 158 -23.79 -22.02 -1.49
N TYR A 159 -23.84 -22.56 -0.27
CA TYR A 159 -24.98 -22.46 0.63
C TYR A 159 -24.59 -21.93 2.03
N SER A 160 -25.57 -21.42 2.77
CA SER A 160 -25.40 -20.95 4.15
C SER A 160 -25.12 -22.12 5.10
N LYS A 161 -24.14 -21.96 5.99
CA LYS A 161 -23.76 -23.00 6.95
C LYS A 161 -24.55 -22.87 8.25
N THR A 162 -24.76 -23.99 8.92
CA THR A 162 -25.14 -24.01 10.36
C THR A 162 -23.95 -23.59 11.21
N TYR A 163 -24.17 -23.10 12.43
CA TYR A 163 -23.10 -22.80 13.38
C TYR A 163 -22.27 -24.04 13.73
N THR A 164 -22.88 -25.22 13.73
CA THR A 164 -22.19 -26.51 13.88
C THR A 164 -21.20 -26.76 12.73
N GLN A 165 -21.62 -26.50 11.48
CA GLN A 165 -20.73 -26.58 10.32
C GLN A 165 -19.61 -25.52 10.38
N ILE A 166 -19.91 -24.30 10.84
CA ILE A 166 -18.90 -23.25 11.03
C ILE A 166 -17.87 -23.67 12.06
N GLN A 167 -18.30 -24.21 13.20
CA GLN A 167 -17.38 -24.72 14.22
C GLN A 167 -16.51 -25.86 13.67
N SER A 168 -17.09 -26.75 12.86
CA SER A 168 -16.32 -27.80 12.18
C SER A 168 -15.26 -27.21 11.25
N ILE A 169 -15.62 -26.26 10.40
CA ILE A 169 -14.70 -25.59 9.46
C ILE A 169 -13.53 -24.94 10.21
N LEU A 170 -13.80 -24.24 11.31
CA LEU A 170 -12.76 -23.60 12.12
C LEU A 170 -11.83 -24.61 12.79
N ARG A 171 -12.35 -25.76 13.25
CA ARG A 171 -11.57 -26.82 13.90
C ARG A 171 -10.70 -27.59 12.93
N THR A 172 -11.18 -27.84 11.71
CA THR A 172 -10.44 -28.56 10.67
C THR A 172 -9.54 -27.64 9.85
N HIS A 173 -9.32 -26.41 10.30
CA HIS A 173 -8.53 -25.43 9.57
C HIS A 173 -7.05 -25.82 9.56
N ASP A 174 -6.49 -25.95 8.36
CA ASP A 174 -5.06 -26.20 8.17
C ASP A 174 -4.29 -24.87 8.20
N THR A 175 -3.58 -24.64 9.30
CA THR A 175 -2.80 -23.41 9.52
C THR A 175 -1.56 -23.33 8.63
N GLN A 176 -0.93 -24.47 8.32
CA GLN A 176 0.27 -24.49 7.46
C GLN A 176 -0.11 -24.16 6.01
N LEU A 177 -1.22 -24.73 5.54
CA LEU A 177 -1.77 -24.40 4.22
C LEU A 177 -2.19 -22.93 4.16
N ALA A 178 -2.80 -22.41 5.22
CA ALA A 178 -3.20 -21.01 5.31
C ALA A 178 -2.01 -20.06 5.19
N GLU A 179 -0.93 -20.32 5.94
CA GLU A 179 0.31 -19.52 5.87
C GLU A 179 0.95 -19.60 4.49
N LYS A 180 1.09 -20.81 3.92
CA LYS A 180 1.63 -21.01 2.56
C LYS A 180 0.85 -20.22 1.52
N ARG A 181 -0.47 -20.36 1.51
CA ARG A 181 -1.34 -19.76 0.49
C ARG A 181 -1.52 -18.26 0.70
N LYS A 182 -1.54 -17.77 1.94
CA LYS A 182 -1.49 -16.33 2.24
C LYS A 182 -0.22 -15.70 1.66
N ALA A 183 0.94 -16.32 1.86
CA ALA A 183 2.20 -15.84 1.28
C ALA A 183 2.15 -15.79 -0.26
N ARG A 184 1.58 -16.81 -0.92
CA ARG A 184 1.38 -16.79 -2.38
C ARG A 184 0.42 -15.68 -2.83
N LEU A 185 -0.65 -15.44 -2.07
CA LEU A 185 -1.63 -14.41 -2.39
C LEU A 185 -1.07 -12.99 -2.20
N ASP A 186 -0.25 -12.78 -1.16
CA ASP A 186 0.49 -11.53 -0.96
C ASP A 186 1.56 -11.33 -2.04
N GLU A 187 2.25 -12.40 -2.46
CA GLU A 187 3.18 -12.38 -3.60
C GLU A 187 2.47 -11.98 -4.90
N PHE A 188 1.29 -12.54 -5.16
CA PHE A 188 0.44 -12.16 -6.29
C PHE A 188 0.16 -10.65 -6.28
N THR A 189 -0.29 -10.11 -5.15
CA THR A 189 -0.55 -8.67 -5.01
C THR A 189 0.72 -7.84 -5.23
N LYS A 190 1.84 -8.25 -4.62
CA LYS A 190 3.14 -7.58 -4.75
C LYS A 190 3.59 -7.48 -6.22
N LEU A 191 3.52 -8.57 -6.97
CA LEU A 191 3.97 -8.62 -8.37
C LEU A 191 3.22 -7.64 -9.27
N PHE A 192 1.90 -7.53 -9.09
CA PHE A 192 1.08 -6.56 -9.82
C PHE A 192 1.46 -5.11 -9.46
N LEU A 193 1.63 -4.80 -8.17
CA LEU A 193 2.00 -3.45 -7.74
C LEU A 193 3.42 -3.06 -8.19
N VAL A 194 4.38 -3.98 -8.12
CA VAL A 194 5.73 -3.81 -8.66
C VAL A 194 5.69 -3.52 -10.16
N MET A 195 4.86 -4.24 -10.93
CA MET A 195 4.66 -3.96 -12.35
C MET A 195 4.15 -2.53 -12.57
N THR A 196 3.11 -2.09 -11.84
CA THR A 196 2.60 -0.71 -11.99
C THR A 196 3.64 0.34 -11.62
N TYR A 197 4.46 0.11 -10.59
CA TYR A 197 5.55 1.00 -10.25
C TYR A 197 6.56 1.13 -11.40
N ASN A 198 6.82 0.04 -12.12
CA ASN A 198 7.73 -0.01 -13.27
C ASN A 198 7.15 0.55 -14.58
N GLU A 199 5.83 0.73 -14.67
CA GLU A 199 5.19 1.43 -15.80
C GLU A 199 5.44 2.95 -15.76
N GLN A 200 5.91 3.50 -14.63
CA GLN A 200 6.28 4.92 -14.54
C GLN A 200 7.52 5.24 -15.39
N PRO A 201 7.60 6.46 -15.96
CA PRO A 201 8.84 6.96 -16.55
C PRO A 201 10.01 6.90 -15.56
N ARG A 202 11.22 6.58 -16.07
CA ARG A 202 12.39 6.33 -15.22
C ARG A 202 12.77 7.51 -14.32
N ASN A 203 12.61 8.74 -14.81
CA ASN A 203 12.87 9.97 -14.06
C ASN A 203 11.88 10.17 -12.90
N VAL A 204 10.62 9.80 -13.09
CA VAL A 204 9.57 9.87 -12.05
C VAL A 204 9.82 8.79 -10.99
N ARG A 205 10.12 7.56 -11.44
CA ARG A 205 10.42 6.43 -10.56
C ARG A 205 11.57 6.74 -9.59
N ARG A 206 12.66 7.31 -10.14
CA ARG A 206 13.90 7.66 -9.43
C ARG A 206 13.95 9.10 -8.94
N ALA A 207 12.81 9.78 -8.83
CA ALA A 207 12.77 11.14 -8.30
C ALA A 207 13.22 11.20 -6.82
N ALA A 208 13.12 10.08 -6.10
CA ALA A 208 13.70 9.85 -4.78
C ALA A 208 14.41 8.48 -4.79
N ASN A 209 15.50 8.35 -4.01
CA ASN A 209 16.23 7.09 -3.84
C ASN A 209 15.65 6.22 -2.70
N LYS A 210 14.79 6.81 -1.86
CA LYS A 210 14.12 6.14 -0.75
C LYS A 210 12.66 5.82 -1.05
N ILE A 211 12.14 4.78 -0.39
CA ILE A 211 10.72 4.46 -0.34
C ILE A 211 10.16 4.87 1.03
N ASP A 212 9.61 6.09 1.08
CA ASP A 212 8.79 6.52 2.21
C ASP A 212 7.36 6.06 1.98
N ILE A 213 6.71 5.55 3.02
CA ILE A 213 5.36 5.01 2.95
C ILE A 213 4.46 5.61 4.02
N SER A 214 3.19 5.77 3.68
CA SER A 214 2.11 5.88 4.67
C SER A 214 1.21 4.66 4.54
N PHE A 215 0.75 4.07 5.63
CA PHE A 215 -0.07 2.85 5.58
C PHE A 215 -1.26 2.87 6.52
N ASP A 216 -2.35 2.25 6.08
CA ASP A 216 -3.62 2.16 6.81
C ASP A 216 -4.41 0.90 6.39
N GLN A 217 -5.37 0.49 7.22
CA GLN A 217 -6.34 -0.56 6.89
C GLN A 217 -7.63 0.03 6.35
N THR A 218 -8.19 -0.64 5.34
CA THR A 218 -9.48 -0.29 4.78
C THR A 218 -10.41 -1.49 4.76
N TYR A 219 -11.59 -1.30 5.33
CA TYR A 219 -12.63 -2.32 5.34
C TYR A 219 -13.08 -2.68 3.92
N ILE A 220 -13.27 -3.97 3.67
CA ILE A 220 -13.92 -4.48 2.47
C ILE A 220 -15.06 -5.44 2.83
N GLY A 221 -16.22 -5.21 2.22
CA GLY A 221 -17.39 -6.05 2.45
C GLY A 221 -17.24 -7.44 1.84
N THR A 222 -17.70 -8.45 2.57
CA THR A 222 -18.00 -9.77 1.99
C THR A 222 -19.28 -9.70 1.14
N PRO A 223 -19.44 -10.53 0.09
CA PRO A 223 -20.70 -10.62 -0.66
C PRO A 223 -21.89 -11.11 0.18
N THR A 224 -21.63 -11.70 1.34
CA THR A 224 -22.63 -12.25 2.25
C THR A 224 -22.52 -11.58 3.62
N THR A 225 -23.48 -10.73 3.96
CA THR A 225 -23.39 -9.84 5.13
C THR A 225 -23.72 -10.50 6.48
N LYS A 226 -24.18 -11.76 6.47
CA LYS A 226 -24.53 -12.47 7.70
C LYS A 226 -23.27 -13.02 8.37
N GLY A 227 -22.90 -12.43 9.50
CA GLY A 227 -21.76 -12.81 10.31
C GLY A 227 -22.09 -13.60 11.58
N TYR A 228 -21.04 -13.92 12.34
CA TYR A 228 -21.12 -14.57 13.64
C TYR A 228 -19.98 -14.07 14.54
N SER A 229 -20.05 -14.27 15.86
CA SER A 229 -18.93 -14.00 16.75
C SER A 229 -18.37 -15.31 17.28
N ARG A 230 -17.03 -15.40 17.36
CA ARG A 230 -16.36 -16.55 17.97
C ARG A 230 -16.68 -16.69 19.46
N LYS A 231 -16.97 -15.58 20.15
CA LYS A 231 -17.38 -15.57 21.56
C LYS A 231 -18.71 -16.29 21.82
N SER A 232 -19.69 -16.11 20.94
CA SER A 232 -21.03 -16.72 21.10
C SER A 232 -21.24 -18.00 20.30
N LEU A 233 -20.21 -18.49 19.58
CA LEU A 233 -20.33 -19.64 18.69
C LEU A 233 -20.72 -20.92 19.42
N SER A 234 -20.06 -21.25 20.53
CA SER A 234 -20.36 -22.45 21.33
C SER A 234 -21.81 -22.48 21.81
N LYS A 235 -22.30 -21.34 22.29
CA LYS A 235 -23.70 -21.17 22.70
C LYS A 235 -24.66 -21.44 21.55
N LYS A 236 -24.40 -20.86 20.37
CA LYS A 236 -25.25 -21.06 19.19
C LYS A 236 -25.24 -22.49 18.68
N VAL A 237 -24.11 -23.20 18.78
CA VAL A 237 -24.02 -24.63 18.46
C VAL A 237 -24.89 -25.46 19.40
N ALA A 238 -24.88 -25.15 20.70
CA ALA A 238 -25.75 -25.82 21.67
C ALA A 238 -27.24 -25.52 21.41
N GLU A 239 -27.58 -24.27 21.07
CA GLU A 239 -28.94 -23.88 20.67
C GLU A 239 -29.41 -24.62 19.40
N GLU A 240 -28.54 -24.79 18.39
CA GLU A 240 -28.84 -25.57 17.19
C GLU A 240 -29.07 -27.06 17.49
N ALA A 241 -28.29 -27.63 18.41
CA ALA A 241 -28.41 -29.04 18.77
C ALA A 241 -29.75 -29.36 19.47
N ALA A 242 -30.35 -28.38 20.14
CA ALA A 242 -31.65 -28.52 20.81
C ALA A 242 -32.86 -28.43 19.86
N ILE A 243 -32.66 -28.05 18.59
CA ILE A 243 -33.75 -27.89 17.61
C ILE A 243 -34.05 -29.24 16.94
N THR A 244 -35.21 -29.81 17.26
CA THR A 244 -35.67 -31.09 16.71
C THR A 244 -35.99 -31.01 15.22
N GLU A 245 -36.61 -29.91 14.76
CA GLU A 245 -36.98 -29.72 13.36
C GLU A 245 -35.92 -28.91 12.59
N LYS A 246 -34.94 -29.61 12.01
CA LYS A 246 -33.78 -28.99 11.32
C LYS A 246 -34.14 -28.05 10.16
N ARG A 247 -35.33 -28.17 9.57
CA ARG A 247 -35.81 -27.27 8.49
C ARG A 247 -36.13 -25.86 8.98
N THR A 248 -36.32 -25.67 10.28
CA THR A 248 -36.60 -24.35 10.89
C THR A 248 -35.34 -23.55 11.23
N LEU A 249 -34.15 -24.15 11.03
CA LEU A 249 -32.88 -23.48 11.30
C LEU A 249 -32.72 -22.23 10.44
N LYS A 250 -32.43 -21.11 11.10
CA LYS A 250 -32.12 -19.86 10.38
C LYS A 250 -30.82 -20.07 9.58
N PRO A 251 -30.79 -19.72 8.27
CA PRO A 251 -29.58 -19.81 7.45
C PRO A 251 -28.40 -19.10 8.14
N GLY A 252 -27.30 -19.77 8.45
CA GLY A 252 -26.14 -19.11 9.08
C GLY A 252 -25.19 -18.44 8.08
N PRO A 253 -23.97 -18.06 8.53
CA PRO A 253 -22.99 -17.41 7.66
C PRO A 253 -22.52 -18.33 6.53
N VAL A 254 -22.08 -17.73 5.42
CA VAL A 254 -21.50 -18.47 4.28
C VAL A 254 -19.97 -18.54 4.41
N ASP A 255 -19.35 -17.41 4.76
CA ASP A 255 -17.90 -17.32 4.95
C ASP A 255 -17.52 -17.45 6.43
N ALA A 256 -16.88 -18.58 6.80
CA ALA A 256 -16.36 -18.78 8.16
C ALA A 256 -15.17 -17.86 8.49
N PHE A 257 -14.34 -17.53 7.50
CA PHE A 257 -13.13 -16.71 7.66
C PHE A 257 -13.39 -15.27 7.19
N ALA A 258 -14.29 -14.60 7.88
CA ALA A 258 -14.54 -13.16 7.83
C ALA A 258 -14.75 -12.69 9.28
N GLY A 259 -14.69 -11.39 9.54
CA GLY A 259 -14.78 -10.85 10.89
C GLY A 259 -15.65 -9.59 10.99
N TRP A 260 -15.91 -9.18 12.23
CA TRP A 260 -16.61 -7.92 12.52
C TRP A 260 -15.60 -6.77 12.56
N HIS A 261 -15.72 -5.87 11.59
CA HIS A 261 -15.05 -4.58 11.61
C HIS A 261 -15.83 -3.57 12.44
N VAL A 262 -15.13 -2.82 13.29
CA VAL A 262 -15.68 -1.72 14.11
C VAL A 262 -15.40 -0.39 13.40
N THR A 263 -16.46 0.21 12.84
CA THR A 263 -16.37 1.50 12.13
C THR A 263 -16.18 2.67 13.10
N THR A 264 -16.88 2.63 14.23
CA THR A 264 -16.82 3.65 15.29
C THR A 264 -16.67 2.96 16.65
N GLY A 265 -15.63 3.29 17.42
CA GLY A 265 -15.38 2.71 18.74
C GLY A 265 -13.96 2.16 18.94
N PRO A 266 -13.68 1.57 20.11
CA PRO A 266 -12.37 1.01 20.41
C PRO A 266 -12.09 -0.18 19.50
N ARG A 267 -10.95 -0.14 18.80
CA ARG A 267 -10.45 -1.27 18.02
C ARG A 267 -9.52 -2.13 18.87
N THR A 268 -9.47 -3.40 18.56
CA THR A 268 -8.55 -4.36 19.16
C THR A 268 -7.63 -4.91 18.09
N ASP A 269 -6.50 -5.46 18.50
CA ASP A 269 -5.56 -6.12 17.60
C ASP A 269 -5.09 -7.40 18.27
N ALA A 270 -5.71 -8.52 17.89
CA ALA A 270 -5.38 -9.85 18.36
C ALA A 270 -4.04 -10.30 17.74
N SER A 271 -3.12 -10.70 18.60
CA SER A 271 -1.79 -11.17 18.19
C SER A 271 -1.87 -12.51 17.47
N ARG A 272 -0.76 -12.94 16.86
CA ARG A 272 -0.69 -14.27 16.22
C ARG A 272 -1.06 -15.38 17.21
N GLY A 273 -2.04 -16.21 16.85
CA GLY A 273 -2.56 -17.31 17.68
C GLY A 273 -3.69 -16.91 18.63
N GLU A 274 -3.93 -15.61 18.82
CA GLU A 274 -5.09 -15.13 19.58
C GLU A 274 -6.36 -15.13 18.72
N VAL A 275 -7.50 -15.21 19.38
CA VAL A 275 -8.81 -15.25 18.74
C VAL A 275 -9.50 -13.91 18.93
N ASP A 276 -9.81 -13.22 17.82
CA ASP A 276 -10.70 -12.06 17.86
C ASP A 276 -12.09 -12.46 18.39
N LEU A 277 -12.53 -11.74 19.43
CA LEU A 277 -13.81 -11.94 20.10
C LEU A 277 -14.80 -10.80 19.83
N THR A 278 -14.48 -9.90 18.89
CA THR A 278 -15.34 -8.78 18.52
C THR A 278 -16.75 -9.27 18.15
N GLU A 279 -17.76 -8.62 18.71
CA GLU A 279 -19.16 -8.92 18.45
C GLU A 279 -19.99 -7.63 18.40
N PRO A 280 -21.01 -7.55 17.52
CA PRO A 280 -21.97 -6.47 17.59
C PRO A 280 -22.65 -6.45 18.96
N GLY A 281 -22.61 -5.30 19.63
CA GLY A 281 -23.26 -5.10 20.92
C GLY A 281 -24.77 -5.29 20.86
N LYS A 282 -25.40 -5.66 21.99
CA LYS A 282 -26.87 -5.80 22.12
C LYS A 282 -27.61 -4.51 22.49
N LYS A 283 -26.88 -3.47 22.88
CA LYS A 283 -27.43 -2.14 23.22
C LYS A 283 -27.17 -1.19 22.04
N ASP A 284 -27.94 -0.10 21.95
CA ASP A 284 -27.72 1.03 21.04
C ASP A 284 -26.36 1.70 21.31
N SER A 285 -25.27 0.99 21.03
CA SER A 285 -23.95 1.57 20.95
C SER A 285 -23.89 2.36 19.66
N ALA A 286 -23.39 3.59 19.70
CA ALA A 286 -23.02 4.37 18.51
C ALA A 286 -21.97 3.66 17.60
N ALA A 287 -21.50 2.47 18.00
CA ALA A 287 -20.60 1.63 17.24
C ALA A 287 -21.33 0.91 16.10
N VAL A 288 -20.89 1.19 14.88
CA VAL A 288 -21.37 0.51 13.66
C VAL A 288 -20.45 -0.67 13.34
N TYR A 289 -21.03 -1.85 13.16
CA TYR A 289 -20.31 -3.09 12.85
C TYR A 289 -20.58 -3.54 11.42
N ARG A 290 -19.54 -4.03 10.74
CA ARG A 290 -19.66 -4.54 9.37
C ARG A 290 -18.92 -5.87 9.22
N TRP A 291 -19.48 -6.79 8.44
CA TRP A 291 -18.96 -8.15 8.26
C TRP A 291 -18.12 -8.29 6.99
N GLY A 292 -16.81 -8.48 7.16
CA GLY A 292 -15.88 -8.37 6.04
C GLY A 292 -14.43 -8.74 6.37
N TRP A 293 -13.55 -8.17 5.58
CA TRP A 293 -12.09 -8.25 5.69
C TRP A 293 -11.49 -6.85 5.73
N GLU A 294 -10.19 -6.75 5.98
CA GLU A 294 -9.41 -5.53 5.86
C GLU A 294 -8.40 -5.67 4.73
N ILE A 295 -8.26 -4.65 3.88
CA ILE A 295 -7.11 -4.49 3.02
C ILE A 295 -6.14 -3.51 3.66
N ASN A 296 -4.91 -3.95 3.89
CA ASN A 296 -3.81 -3.12 4.37
C ASN A 296 -3.10 -2.56 3.15
N ILE A 297 -2.92 -1.24 3.06
CA ILE A 297 -2.31 -0.60 1.89
C ILE A 297 -1.20 0.32 2.35
N ALA A 298 -0.04 0.24 1.69
CA ALA A 298 1.01 1.24 1.78
C ALA A 298 0.99 2.14 0.53
N VAL A 299 0.90 3.45 0.73
CA VAL A 299 1.02 4.46 -0.31
C VAL A 299 2.41 5.09 -0.29
N ARG A 300 2.99 5.32 -1.47
CA ARG A 300 4.26 6.04 -1.59
C ARG A 300 4.08 7.52 -1.25
N VAL A 301 4.91 8.03 -0.34
CA VAL A 301 4.95 9.43 0.07
C VAL A 301 6.37 10.00 -0.07
N ASP A 302 6.53 11.30 0.17
CA ASP A 302 7.80 12.00 -0.04
C ASP A 302 8.25 12.73 1.24
N SER A 303 9.25 12.19 1.94
CA SER A 303 9.81 12.84 3.12
C SER A 303 10.79 13.99 2.80
N GLU A 304 11.47 13.95 1.65
CA GLU A 304 12.48 14.95 1.29
C GLU A 304 11.84 16.26 0.80
N LYS A 305 10.68 16.14 0.15
CA LYS A 305 9.90 17.24 -0.41
C LYS A 305 8.38 17.05 -0.17
N PRO A 306 7.92 17.05 1.09
CA PRO A 306 6.50 16.85 1.42
C PRO A 306 5.59 17.81 0.64
N GLY A 307 4.52 17.27 0.07
CA GLY A 307 3.54 18.04 -0.72
C GLY A 307 3.98 18.42 -2.14
N ARG A 308 5.25 18.20 -2.53
CA ARG A 308 5.66 18.37 -3.93
C ARG A 308 5.23 17.16 -4.75
N ARG A 309 4.56 17.40 -5.89
CA ARG A 309 4.15 16.35 -6.83
C ARG A 309 5.33 15.89 -7.70
N ARG A 310 6.37 15.28 -7.09
CA ARG A 310 7.53 14.71 -7.80
C ARG A 310 7.21 13.37 -8.48
N PHE A 311 6.31 12.61 -7.87
CA PHE A 311 5.81 11.32 -8.35
C PHE A 311 4.34 11.14 -7.96
N PRO A 312 3.59 10.25 -8.64
CA PRO A 312 2.24 9.90 -8.22
C PRO A 312 2.23 9.13 -6.90
N ALA A 313 1.24 9.41 -6.04
CA ALA A 313 0.98 8.65 -4.82
C ALA A 313 0.32 7.30 -5.18
N LEU A 314 1.15 6.29 -5.43
CA LEU A 314 0.73 4.94 -5.81
C LEU A 314 0.59 4.03 -4.59
N ALA A 315 -0.32 3.07 -4.66
CA ALA A 315 -0.29 1.89 -3.78
C ALA A 315 0.95 1.06 -4.14
N VAL A 316 1.90 0.94 -3.22
CA VAL A 316 3.20 0.27 -3.45
C VAL A 316 3.28 -1.10 -2.80
N ALA A 317 2.44 -1.36 -1.80
CA ALA A 317 2.21 -2.68 -1.24
C ALA A 317 0.75 -2.78 -0.78
N ALA A 318 0.20 -3.99 -0.81
CA ALA A 318 -1.07 -4.28 -0.19
C ALA A 318 -1.13 -5.75 0.24
N THR A 319 -1.81 -6.01 1.36
CA THR A 319 -2.13 -7.35 1.86
C THR A 319 -3.56 -7.34 2.36
N MET A 320 -4.19 -8.51 2.50
CA MET A 320 -5.52 -8.61 3.10
C MET A 320 -5.44 -9.35 4.43
N SER A 321 -6.31 -9.02 5.38
CA SER A 321 -6.36 -9.71 6.69
C SER A 321 -7.79 -9.79 7.23
N LEU A 322 -7.95 -10.57 8.30
CA LEU A 322 -9.19 -10.51 9.08
C LEU A 322 -9.20 -9.21 9.90
N PRO A 323 -10.37 -8.59 10.11
CA PRO A 323 -10.46 -7.40 10.96
C PRO A 323 -9.93 -7.69 12.38
N ASN A 324 -9.22 -6.72 12.96
CA ASN A 324 -8.70 -6.77 14.34
C ASN A 324 -7.69 -7.90 14.60
N VAL A 325 -7.07 -8.48 13.57
CA VAL A 325 -6.09 -9.57 13.72
C VAL A 325 -4.79 -9.18 13.05
N GLN A 326 -3.68 -9.27 13.80
CA GLN A 326 -2.32 -9.12 13.32
C GLN A 326 -2.05 -7.82 12.54
N VAL A 327 -2.63 -6.70 13.00
CA VAL A 327 -2.54 -5.40 12.32
C VAL A 327 -1.08 -4.93 12.22
N ALA A 328 -0.31 -5.12 13.29
CA ALA A 328 1.12 -4.78 13.32
C ALA A 328 1.96 -5.66 12.35
N GLU A 329 1.71 -6.96 12.32
CA GLU A 329 2.43 -7.91 11.49
C GLU A 329 2.12 -7.72 9.99
N GLU A 330 0.89 -7.32 9.65
CA GLU A 330 0.54 -6.92 8.30
C GLU A 330 1.26 -5.63 7.87
N ALA A 331 1.46 -4.66 8.76
CA ALA A 331 2.27 -3.47 8.47
C ALA A 331 3.73 -3.82 8.14
N ILE A 332 4.33 -4.75 8.88
CA ILE A 332 5.68 -5.28 8.57
C ILE A 332 5.68 -5.97 7.19
N SER A 333 4.63 -6.72 6.88
CA SER A 333 4.49 -7.39 5.59
C SER A 333 4.44 -6.39 4.42
N LEU A 334 3.77 -5.24 4.60
CA LEU A 334 3.79 -4.14 3.64
C LEU A 334 5.20 -3.58 3.46
N MET A 335 5.92 -3.29 4.55
CA MET A 335 7.30 -2.80 4.52
C MET A 335 8.22 -3.75 3.74
N ARG A 336 8.16 -5.05 4.05
CA ARG A 336 8.92 -6.10 3.34
C ARG A 336 8.58 -6.13 1.85
N ALA A 337 7.30 -6.05 1.49
CA ALA A 337 6.85 -6.07 0.10
C ALA A 337 7.41 -4.88 -0.71
N THR A 338 7.49 -3.68 -0.12
CA THR A 338 8.01 -2.50 -0.83
C THR A 338 9.50 -2.57 -1.19
N LYS A 339 10.29 -3.44 -0.54
CA LYS A 339 11.70 -3.64 -0.88
C LYS A 339 11.89 -4.17 -2.30
N ALA A 340 10.89 -4.85 -2.86
CA ALA A 340 10.90 -5.32 -4.24
C ALA A 340 10.96 -4.18 -5.28
N LEU A 341 10.72 -2.93 -4.88
CA LEU A 341 10.82 -1.75 -5.75
C LEU A 341 12.28 -1.32 -6.00
N GLY A 342 13.24 -1.85 -5.25
CA GLY A 342 14.66 -1.53 -5.40
C GLY A 342 15.04 -0.12 -4.94
N LEU A 343 14.25 0.47 -4.04
CA LEU A 343 14.55 1.72 -3.35
C LEU A 343 14.99 1.44 -1.92
N GLU A 344 15.79 2.33 -1.34
CA GLU A 344 16.20 2.22 0.07
C GLU A 344 15.01 2.46 1.00
N PRO A 345 14.76 1.62 2.01
CA PRO A 345 13.76 1.89 3.04
C PRO A 345 13.93 3.29 3.66
N GLY A 346 12.80 3.96 3.87
CA GLY A 346 12.75 5.34 4.37
C GLY A 346 11.87 5.49 5.61
N VAL A 347 10.99 6.48 5.60
CA VAL A 347 10.07 6.76 6.70
C VAL A 347 8.76 5.98 6.54
N GLY A 348 8.29 5.36 7.61
CA GLY A 348 6.98 4.70 7.69
C GLY A 348 6.00 5.49 8.55
N ASP A 349 5.01 6.11 7.92
CA ASP A 349 3.97 6.91 8.57
C ASP A 349 2.68 6.12 8.77
N ALA A 350 2.08 6.20 9.96
CA ALA A 350 0.78 5.58 10.22
C ALA A 350 0.04 6.23 11.39
N ASP A 351 -1.25 5.93 11.52
CA ASP A 351 -2.06 6.38 12.65
C ASP A 351 -1.62 5.74 13.99
N LYS A 352 -2.09 6.31 15.11
CA LYS A 352 -1.81 5.88 16.49
C LYS A 352 -2.07 4.40 16.76
N GLN A 353 -2.97 3.77 16.00
CA GLN A 353 -3.27 2.34 16.13
C GLN A 353 -2.07 1.44 15.81
N TYR A 354 -1.10 1.92 15.04
CA TYR A 354 0.12 1.20 14.73
C TYR A 354 1.22 1.53 15.74
N TRP A 355 2.10 2.46 15.40
CA TRP A 355 3.32 2.76 16.13
C TRP A 355 3.11 3.07 17.62
N ALA A 356 2.07 3.85 17.94
CA ALA A 356 1.84 4.29 19.30
C ALA A 356 1.26 3.18 20.20
N ASN A 357 0.41 2.31 19.66
CA ASN A 357 -0.24 1.23 20.42
C ASN A 357 0.54 -0.08 20.42
N ALA A 358 1.23 -0.41 19.34
CA ALA A 358 2.03 -1.63 19.22
C ALA A 358 3.16 -1.68 20.28
N THR A 359 3.55 -2.90 20.65
CA THR A 359 4.76 -3.14 21.45
C THR A 359 6.00 -3.13 20.55
N PRO A 360 7.20 -2.90 21.12
CA PRO A 360 8.43 -2.92 20.33
C PRO A 360 8.60 -4.20 19.50
N GLU A 361 8.31 -5.35 20.10
CA GLU A 361 8.54 -6.68 19.53
C GLU A 361 7.59 -7.01 18.38
N ARG A 362 6.39 -6.39 18.35
CA ARG A 362 5.38 -6.65 17.33
C ARG A 362 5.52 -5.78 16.08
N LEU A 363 6.16 -4.62 16.18
CA LEU A 363 6.22 -3.65 15.07
C LEU A 363 7.57 -2.94 14.95
N HIS A 364 8.05 -2.32 16.03
CA HIS A 364 9.20 -1.41 15.95
C HIS A 364 10.49 -2.14 15.60
N ASP A 365 10.77 -3.26 16.25
CA ASP A 365 12.03 -4.01 16.07
C ASP A 365 12.16 -4.52 14.63
N ASP A 366 11.10 -5.17 14.13
CA ASP A 366 11.06 -5.68 12.76
C ASP A 366 11.09 -4.54 11.73
N ALA A 367 10.34 -3.45 11.95
CA ALA A 367 10.37 -2.30 11.04
C ALA A 367 11.77 -1.66 10.93
N LEU A 368 12.44 -1.46 12.07
CA LEU A 368 13.80 -0.93 12.12
C LEU A 368 14.80 -1.90 11.46
N ALA A 369 14.64 -3.21 11.66
CA ALA A 369 15.44 -4.23 10.99
C ALA A 369 15.24 -4.23 9.47
N GLU A 370 14.03 -3.93 9.00
CA GLU A 370 13.73 -3.73 7.58
C GLU A 370 14.18 -2.36 7.05
N GLY A 371 14.70 -1.47 7.91
CA GLY A 371 15.26 -0.16 7.57
C GLY A 371 14.26 1.00 7.60
N PHE A 372 13.04 0.78 8.10
CA PHE A 372 12.02 1.82 8.21
C PHE A 372 12.08 2.54 9.56
N THR A 373 12.07 3.87 9.52
CA THR A 373 11.95 4.70 10.72
C THR A 373 10.51 5.21 10.87
N PRO A 374 9.90 5.09 12.07
CA PRO A 374 8.50 5.48 12.27
C PRO A 374 8.28 7.00 12.21
N SER A 375 7.09 7.39 11.77
CA SER A 375 6.51 8.73 11.92
C SER A 375 5.08 8.56 12.42
N THR A 376 4.78 9.04 13.62
CA THR A 376 3.46 8.86 14.25
C THR A 376 3.16 9.98 15.24
N ASP A 377 1.89 10.10 15.63
CA ASP A 377 1.54 10.71 16.89
C ASP A 377 1.82 9.79 18.09
N TYR A 378 2.10 10.40 19.24
CA TYR A 378 2.13 9.70 20.52
C TYR A 378 0.74 9.58 21.14
N ARG A 379 0.60 8.60 22.05
CA ARG A 379 -0.55 8.53 22.95
C ARG A 379 -0.45 9.63 24.01
N VAL A 380 -1.60 10.13 24.45
CA VAL A 380 -1.69 11.24 25.41
C VAL A 380 -1.00 10.92 26.74
N ASP A 381 -1.06 9.67 27.20
CA ASP A 381 -0.40 9.19 28.42
C ASP A 381 1.13 9.13 28.33
N ARG A 382 1.69 9.30 27.12
CA ARG A 382 3.13 9.21 26.85
C ARG A 382 3.75 10.53 26.40
N LEU A 383 3.01 11.63 26.49
CA LEU A 383 3.51 12.96 26.16
C LEU A 383 4.38 13.51 27.30
N GLY A 384 5.22 14.50 26.96
CA GLY A 384 6.14 15.14 27.89
C GLY A 384 7.24 14.22 28.45
N HIS A 385 7.77 14.55 29.62
CA HIS A 385 8.84 13.80 30.28
C HIS A 385 8.36 12.40 30.72
N GLN A 386 9.10 11.36 30.28
CA GLN A 386 8.84 9.95 30.49
C GLN A 386 10.08 9.24 31.06
N GLY A 387 10.57 9.73 32.20
CA GLY A 387 11.78 9.20 32.85
C GLY A 387 13.07 9.60 32.12
N GLY A 388 14.15 8.87 32.39
CA GLY A 388 15.49 9.25 31.92
C GLY A 388 16.55 8.19 32.17
N ASP A 389 17.74 8.41 31.62
CA ASP A 389 18.93 7.61 31.90
C ASP A 389 20.15 8.53 32.02
N HIS A 390 21.10 8.18 32.91
CA HIS A 390 22.33 8.96 33.15
C HIS A 390 22.12 10.46 33.43
N GLY A 391 20.97 10.82 34.01
CA GLY A 391 20.52 12.18 34.29
C GLY A 391 19.88 12.91 33.11
N ALA A 392 19.78 12.32 31.93
CA ALA A 392 19.07 12.92 30.79
C ALA A 392 17.57 12.60 30.83
N LEU A 393 16.74 13.48 30.27
CA LEU A 393 15.29 13.32 30.22
C LEU A 393 14.86 12.72 28.87
N TYR A 394 13.93 11.77 28.89
CA TYR A 394 13.26 11.29 27.69
C TYR A 394 11.95 12.05 27.50
N ILE A 395 11.84 12.76 26.37
CA ILE A 395 10.67 13.57 26.03
C ILE A 395 10.32 13.28 24.57
N GLU A 396 9.18 12.65 24.34
CA GLU A 396 8.59 12.49 22.98
C GLU A 396 9.57 11.95 21.92
N GLY A 397 10.42 11.00 22.33
CA GLY A 397 11.41 10.34 21.46
C GLY A 397 12.79 10.96 21.45
N GLY A 398 12.91 12.21 21.88
CA GLY A 398 14.18 12.87 22.09
C GLY A 398 14.80 12.55 23.46
N THR A 399 16.13 12.70 23.53
CA THR A 399 16.89 12.66 24.79
C THR A 399 17.45 14.05 25.08
N TYR A 400 17.12 14.60 26.24
CA TYR A 400 17.28 16.02 26.56
C TYR A 400 18.12 16.23 27.81
N CYS A 401 18.71 17.43 27.92
CA CYS A 401 19.39 17.90 29.12
C CYS A 401 18.47 17.82 30.36
N PRO A 402 18.96 17.42 31.55
CA PRO A 402 18.18 17.49 32.79
C PRO A 402 17.63 18.88 33.07
N ALA A 403 18.37 19.92 32.67
CA ALA A 403 17.99 21.30 32.89
C ALA A 403 17.09 21.89 31.79
N THR A 404 16.35 21.03 31.08
CA THR A 404 15.33 21.48 30.13
C THR A 404 14.15 22.07 30.92
N PRO A 405 13.78 23.35 30.74
CA PRO A 405 12.71 23.97 31.53
C PRO A 405 11.37 23.26 31.39
N GLU A 406 10.59 23.17 32.47
CA GLU A 406 9.30 22.48 32.51
C GLU A 406 8.31 22.94 31.41
N PRO A 407 8.18 24.24 31.07
CA PRO A 407 7.29 24.68 29.98
C PRO A 407 7.65 24.12 28.60
N LEU A 408 8.92 23.73 28.40
CA LEU A 408 9.38 23.06 27.18
C LEU A 408 9.11 21.56 27.24
N GLN A 409 9.23 20.94 28.42
CA GLN A 409 8.93 19.52 28.61
C GLN A 409 7.45 19.22 28.36
N ASN A 410 6.54 20.08 28.84
CA ASN A 410 5.09 19.86 28.80
C ASN A 410 4.38 20.56 27.64
N ALA A 411 5.10 21.21 26.72
CA ALA A 411 4.53 22.03 25.63
C ALA A 411 3.41 21.31 24.85
N THR A 412 3.58 20.04 24.51
CA THR A 412 2.56 19.26 23.78
C THR A 412 1.32 18.97 24.63
N LYS A 413 1.49 18.68 25.93
CA LYS A 413 0.36 18.50 26.84
C LYS A 413 -0.45 19.79 26.97
N GLU A 414 0.24 20.92 27.07
CA GLU A 414 -0.38 22.22 27.22
C GLU A 414 -1.16 22.65 25.98
N VAL A 415 -0.64 22.42 24.77
CA VAL A 415 -1.38 22.75 23.54
C VAL A 415 -2.61 21.85 23.36
N LEU A 416 -2.50 20.54 23.67
CA LEU A 416 -3.65 19.63 23.65
C LEU A 416 -4.68 19.93 24.74
N GLY A 417 -4.22 20.47 25.87
CA GLY A 417 -5.07 20.99 26.95
C GLY A 417 -5.66 22.38 26.68
N ASN A 418 -5.40 22.97 25.51
CA ASN A 418 -5.79 24.35 25.14
C ASN A 418 -5.26 25.43 26.12
N LEU A 419 -4.14 25.17 26.79
CA LEU A 419 -3.49 26.13 27.70
C LEU A 419 -2.57 27.11 26.96
N ILE A 420 -2.06 26.71 25.80
CA ILE A 420 -1.23 27.53 24.92
C ILE A 420 -1.73 27.44 23.48
N ASP A 421 -1.42 28.46 22.68
CA ASP A 421 -1.73 28.45 21.25
C ASP A 421 -0.66 27.70 20.41
N THR A 422 -1.00 27.42 19.15
CA THR A 422 -0.11 26.71 18.21
C THR A 422 1.18 27.48 17.91
N ALA A 423 1.16 28.82 17.97
CA ALA A 423 2.35 29.64 17.72
C ALA A 423 3.36 29.51 18.86
N THR A 424 2.89 29.64 20.09
CA THR A 424 3.66 29.44 21.33
C THR A 424 4.20 28.01 21.39
N TYR A 425 3.36 27.02 21.06
CA TYR A 425 3.80 25.62 20.97
C TYR A 425 4.98 25.44 20.02
N ARG A 426 4.90 26.00 18.80
CA ARG A 426 5.99 25.89 17.81
C ARG A 426 7.29 26.54 18.28
N GLU A 427 7.23 27.71 18.90
CA GLU A 427 8.43 28.36 19.47
C GLU A 427 9.00 27.58 20.66
N ARG A 428 8.15 26.97 21.50
CA ARG A 428 8.60 26.09 22.59
C ARG A 428 9.26 24.82 22.07
N ILE A 429 8.70 24.14 21.07
CA ILE A 429 9.33 22.94 20.47
C ILE A 429 10.67 23.31 19.81
N LYS A 430 10.71 24.41 19.07
CA LYS A 430 11.96 24.93 18.48
C LYS A 430 13.01 25.22 19.56
N THR A 431 12.61 25.86 20.65
CA THR A 431 13.53 26.14 21.78
C THR A 431 13.97 24.84 22.46
N ARG A 432 13.07 23.87 22.63
CA ARG A 432 13.35 22.55 23.21
C ARG A 432 14.46 21.83 22.46
N THR A 433 14.49 21.90 21.12
CA THR A 433 15.54 21.25 20.31
C THR A 433 16.96 21.69 20.68
N ALA A 434 17.16 22.91 21.18
CA ALA A 434 18.47 23.37 21.64
C ALA A 434 18.98 22.55 22.83
N PHE A 435 18.08 22.05 23.69
CA PHE A 435 18.40 21.26 24.87
C PHE A 435 18.60 19.76 24.56
N GLN A 436 18.40 19.33 23.31
CA GLN A 436 18.57 17.94 22.91
C GLN A 436 20.04 17.54 22.99
N LEU A 437 20.33 16.34 23.51
CA LEU A 437 21.70 15.85 23.59
C LEU A 437 22.28 15.64 22.19
N HIS A 438 23.55 15.98 22.02
CA HIS A 438 24.23 15.80 20.74
C HIS A 438 24.72 14.35 20.59
N GLN A 439 24.47 13.75 19.44
CA GLN A 439 25.06 12.46 19.10
C GLN A 439 26.55 12.64 18.76
N LYS A 440 27.43 12.00 19.55
CA LYS A 440 28.87 12.05 19.35
C LYS A 440 29.33 10.97 18.36
N GLU A 441 28.78 9.77 18.50
CA GLU A 441 29.11 8.60 17.66
C GLU A 441 27.83 7.92 17.19
N LYS A 442 27.89 7.29 16.00
CA LYS A 442 26.79 6.49 15.46
C LYS A 442 26.50 5.32 16.41
N PRO A 443 25.25 4.80 16.46
CA PRO A 443 24.93 3.68 17.30
C PRO A 443 25.79 2.47 16.92
N ASP A 444 26.28 1.72 17.91
CA ASP A 444 27.00 0.47 17.68
C ASP A 444 26.05 -0.64 17.16
N ALA A 445 26.60 -1.81 16.81
CA ALA A 445 25.79 -2.95 16.35
C ALA A 445 24.78 -3.47 17.39
N LYS A 446 24.93 -3.10 18.66
CA LYS A 446 24.00 -3.41 19.75
C LYS A 446 22.98 -2.29 19.99
N GLY A 447 23.03 -1.21 19.20
CA GLY A 447 22.16 -0.05 19.31
C GLY A 447 22.57 0.92 20.41
N ARG A 448 23.80 0.90 20.93
CA ARG A 448 24.24 1.90 21.90
C ARG A 448 24.74 3.15 21.19
N ALA A 449 24.15 4.30 21.52
CA ALA A 449 24.55 5.59 20.98
C ALA A 449 25.31 6.39 22.05
N VAL A 450 26.43 6.98 21.68
CA VAL A 450 27.18 7.87 22.59
C VAL A 450 26.65 9.28 22.42
N LEU A 451 26.04 9.82 23.47
CA LEU A 451 25.49 11.17 23.50
C LEU A 451 26.36 12.07 24.39
N ARG A 452 26.33 13.38 24.11
CA ARG A 452 27.02 14.42 24.88
C ARG A 452 26.08 15.57 25.23
N CYS A 453 26.42 16.27 26.31
CA CYS A 453 25.73 17.48 26.74
C CYS A 453 25.67 18.53 25.60
N PRO A 454 24.53 19.20 25.37
CA PRO A 454 24.38 20.23 24.34
C PRO A 454 25.25 21.46 24.58
N ALA A 455 25.70 21.69 25.83
CA ALA A 455 26.64 22.76 26.17
C ALA A 455 28.11 22.42 25.82
N LEU A 456 28.40 21.18 25.40
CA LEU A 456 29.74 20.69 25.10
C LEU A 456 29.99 20.47 23.60
N GLY A 457 31.24 20.71 23.18
CA GLY A 457 31.74 20.45 21.83
C GLY A 457 31.97 21.71 21.00
N PRO A 458 32.32 21.57 19.71
CA PRO A 458 32.65 22.69 18.84
C PRO A 458 31.43 23.51 18.40
N SER A 459 30.23 23.00 18.61
CA SER A 459 28.96 23.66 18.24
C SER A 459 27.92 23.46 19.36
N PRO A 460 28.11 24.12 20.52
CA PRO A 460 27.16 24.05 21.61
C PRO A 460 25.86 24.81 21.26
N THR A 461 24.73 24.24 21.64
CA THR A 461 23.39 24.79 21.37
C THR A 461 22.79 25.53 22.56
N VAL A 462 23.33 25.30 23.77
CA VAL A 462 22.97 26.00 25.00
C VAL A 462 24.22 26.49 25.73
N THR A 463 24.05 27.46 26.63
CA THR A 463 25.08 27.88 27.58
C THR A 463 24.69 27.39 28.97
N CYS A 464 25.58 26.68 29.66
CA CYS A 464 25.28 26.07 30.97
C CYS A 464 26.30 26.52 32.01
N PRO A 465 25.87 26.95 33.22
CA PRO A 465 26.79 27.34 34.30
C PRO A 465 27.79 26.25 34.70
N LEU A 466 27.41 24.97 34.52
CA LEU A 466 28.25 23.83 34.87
C LEU A 466 29.36 23.52 33.84
N ARG A 467 29.36 24.18 32.67
CA ARG A 467 30.25 23.83 31.55
C ARG A 467 30.89 25.07 30.92
N GLU A 468 32.22 25.11 30.91
CA GLU A 468 32.97 26.14 30.18
C GLU A 468 32.92 25.90 28.66
N LEU A 469 32.75 27.00 27.93
CA LEU A 469 32.73 26.98 26.47
C LEU A 469 34.14 26.94 25.90
N LEU A 470 34.34 26.14 24.84
CA LEU A 470 35.62 26.13 24.14
C LEU A 470 35.86 27.50 23.48
N LYS A 471 37.11 27.97 23.54
CA LYS A 471 37.53 29.26 22.94
C LYS A 471 37.29 29.35 21.43
N THR A 472 37.15 28.21 20.76
CA THR A 472 36.94 28.10 19.30
C THR A 472 35.46 28.15 18.90
N VAL A 473 34.53 28.30 19.85
CA VAL A 473 33.10 28.33 19.56
C VAL A 473 32.73 29.69 18.96
N THR A 474 32.03 29.65 17.82
CA THR A 474 31.44 30.85 17.21
C THR A 474 30.51 31.60 18.15
N ASP A 475 30.61 32.92 18.17
CA ASP A 475 29.71 33.79 18.91
C ASP A 475 28.32 33.81 18.25
N LYS A 476 27.41 33.01 18.81
CA LYS A 476 26.02 32.88 18.39
C LYS A 476 25.15 32.93 19.63
N THR A 477 24.00 33.60 19.54
CA THR A 477 22.98 33.61 20.59
C THR A 477 22.44 32.21 20.80
N ARG A 478 22.34 31.77 22.06
CA ARG A 478 21.85 30.45 22.47
C ARG A 478 21.09 30.59 23.79
N PRO A 479 20.09 29.74 24.05
CA PRO A 479 19.42 29.69 25.33
C PRO A 479 20.44 29.44 26.46
N ALA A 480 20.39 30.27 27.50
CA ALA A 480 21.09 29.99 28.74
C ALA A 480 20.25 29.05 29.59
N VAL A 481 20.91 28.10 30.25
CA VAL A 481 20.29 27.27 31.29
C VAL A 481 20.26 28.10 32.57
N ASP A 482 19.05 28.35 33.10
CA ASP A 482 18.89 29.03 34.39
C ASP A 482 19.37 28.15 35.54
N GLU A 483 19.92 28.76 36.58
CA GLU A 483 20.42 28.04 37.76
C GLU A 483 19.30 27.26 38.48
N GLU A 484 18.08 27.79 38.48
CA GLU A 484 16.89 27.13 39.05
C GLU A 484 16.50 25.83 38.34
N ASN A 485 16.88 25.69 37.06
CA ASN A 485 16.59 24.50 36.27
C ASN A 485 17.69 23.43 36.39
N LEU A 486 18.82 23.73 37.05
CA LEU A 486 19.89 22.74 37.23
C LEU A 486 19.46 21.64 38.20
N PRO A 487 19.84 20.38 37.95
CA PRO A 487 19.57 19.31 38.89
C PRO A 487 20.39 19.51 40.18
N ASP A 488 19.78 19.22 41.33
CA ASP A 488 20.43 19.27 42.66
C ASP A 488 21.73 18.45 42.70
N PHE A 489 21.80 17.35 41.93
CA PHE A 489 22.99 16.54 41.77
C PHE A 489 23.31 16.29 40.29
N ALA A 490 24.54 16.65 39.88
CA ALA A 490 25.02 16.45 38.52
C ALA A 490 25.40 14.98 38.25
N ASP A 491 24.51 14.25 37.58
CA ASP A 491 24.78 12.87 37.14
C ASP A 491 25.77 12.81 35.95
N LYS A 492 25.99 11.62 35.38
CA LYS A 492 27.01 11.32 34.36
C LYS A 492 26.95 12.25 33.16
N ILE A 493 25.76 12.61 32.64
CA ILE A 493 25.69 13.50 31.46
C ILE A 493 26.18 14.93 31.76
N CYS A 494 25.99 15.41 33.00
CA CYS A 494 26.41 16.73 33.45
C CYS A 494 27.85 16.77 33.98
N SER A 495 28.44 15.62 34.34
CA SER A 495 29.82 15.51 34.82
C SER A 495 30.81 15.04 33.74
N GLN A 496 30.45 14.07 32.91
CA GLN A 496 31.33 13.46 31.91
C GLN A 496 31.22 14.12 30.52
N HIS A 497 32.23 13.97 29.65
CA HIS A 497 32.18 14.54 28.30
C HIS A 497 31.18 13.86 27.36
N SER A 498 30.88 12.58 27.60
CA SER A 498 29.91 11.81 26.84
C SER A 498 29.52 10.55 27.59
N VAL A 499 28.29 10.06 27.37
CA VAL A 499 27.75 8.85 28.00
C VAL A 499 27.12 7.95 26.95
N SER A 500 27.22 6.63 27.14
CA SER A 500 26.61 5.65 26.26
C SER A 500 25.17 5.38 26.68
N PHE A 501 24.21 5.60 25.79
CA PHE A 501 22.79 5.32 25.97
C PHE A 501 22.41 4.05 25.23
N ASP A 502 21.61 3.21 25.89
CA ASP A 502 21.03 2.03 25.25
C ASP A 502 19.77 2.43 24.48
N THR A 503 19.89 2.63 23.16
CA THR A 503 18.73 3.04 22.34
C THR A 503 17.68 1.95 22.24
N ALA A 504 18.00 0.69 22.60
CA ALA A 504 17.02 -0.37 22.69
C ALA A 504 15.87 -0.01 23.65
N LYS A 505 16.18 0.68 24.76
CA LYS A 505 15.18 1.12 25.74
C LYS A 505 14.20 2.16 25.20
N ASN A 506 14.59 2.89 24.15
CA ASN A 506 13.81 3.99 23.56
C ASN A 506 13.26 3.66 22.15
N ARG A 507 13.34 2.42 21.68
CA ARG A 507 12.85 2.06 20.33
C ARG A 507 11.38 2.40 20.13
N ARG A 508 10.56 2.21 21.17
CA ARG A 508 9.12 2.52 21.12
C ARG A 508 8.82 4.00 20.90
N SER A 509 9.74 4.87 21.29
CA SER A 509 9.63 6.32 21.13
C SER A 509 10.52 6.82 19.99
N ALA A 510 11.12 5.95 19.19
CA ALA A 510 11.85 6.38 18.00
C ALA A 510 10.91 7.12 17.05
N GLN A 511 11.43 8.17 16.41
CA GLN A 511 10.77 8.93 15.35
C GLN A 511 11.80 9.30 14.29
N ALA A 512 11.37 9.40 13.03
CA ALA A 512 12.20 9.90 11.95
C ALA A 512 12.51 11.40 12.08
N PHE A 513 11.59 12.15 12.70
CA PHE A 513 11.67 13.59 12.90
C PHE A 513 11.37 13.94 14.36
N GLU A 514 11.92 15.05 14.84
CA GLU A 514 11.59 15.54 16.18
C GLU A 514 10.09 15.85 16.27
N TYR A 515 9.40 15.27 17.24
CA TYR A 515 7.95 15.38 17.35
C TYR A 515 7.51 16.82 17.56
N GLY A 516 6.47 17.24 16.85
CA GLY A 516 5.95 18.61 16.90
C GLY A 516 6.79 19.65 16.14
N SER A 517 7.95 19.26 15.59
CA SER A 517 8.72 20.14 14.71
C SER A 517 7.97 20.44 13.41
N LYS A 518 8.38 21.53 12.74
CA LYS A 518 7.80 21.89 11.43
C LYS A 518 8.02 20.79 10.38
N GLU A 519 9.16 20.11 10.43
CA GLU A 519 9.50 19.01 9.51
C GLU A 519 8.58 17.81 9.73
N TRP A 520 8.40 17.41 10.99
CA TRP A 520 7.45 16.37 11.38
C TRP A 520 6.02 16.73 10.96
N ASP A 521 5.53 17.94 11.29
CA ASP A 521 4.18 18.42 10.97
C ASP A 521 3.90 18.39 9.46
N GLN A 522 4.86 18.87 8.66
CA GLN A 522 4.76 18.88 7.20
C GLN A 522 4.72 17.48 6.59
N PHE A 523 5.60 16.58 7.05
CA PHE A 523 5.63 15.22 6.54
C PHE A 523 4.41 14.42 6.98
N HIS A 524 4.11 14.40 8.28
CA HIS A 524 2.99 13.63 8.85
C HIS A 524 1.65 14.07 8.24
N THR A 525 1.41 15.38 8.12
CA THR A 525 0.21 15.90 7.44
C THR A 525 0.17 15.48 5.96
N HIS A 526 1.29 15.56 5.24
CA HIS A 526 1.35 15.14 3.84
C HIS A 526 1.08 13.64 3.67
N ALA A 527 1.68 12.82 4.53
CA ALA A 527 1.55 11.37 4.52
C ALA A 527 0.11 10.94 4.81
N ARG A 528 -0.48 11.46 5.90
CA ARG A 528 -1.87 11.23 6.28
C ARG A 528 -2.85 11.64 5.17
N ASN A 529 -2.70 12.83 4.61
CA ASN A 529 -3.54 13.28 3.49
C ASN A 529 -3.42 12.35 2.27
N SER A 530 -2.23 11.79 2.02
CA SER A 530 -1.99 10.91 0.88
C SER A 530 -2.71 9.57 1.04
N ILE A 531 -2.65 8.95 2.23
CA ILE A 531 -3.34 7.68 2.49
C ILE A 531 -4.85 7.86 2.59
N GLU A 532 -5.33 8.93 3.22
CA GLU A 532 -6.77 9.26 3.27
C GLU A 532 -7.31 9.54 1.86
N SER A 533 -6.56 10.27 1.03
CA SER A 533 -6.94 10.52 -0.37
C SER A 533 -6.98 9.23 -1.19
N LEU A 534 -6.02 8.32 -1.00
CA LEU A 534 -6.02 7.02 -1.66
C LEU A 534 -7.23 6.19 -1.23
N ASN A 535 -7.45 6.05 0.08
CA ASN A 535 -8.58 5.31 0.65
C ASN A 535 -9.93 5.85 0.15
N ASN A 536 -10.09 7.17 0.12
CA ASN A 536 -11.31 7.78 -0.39
C ASN A 536 -11.54 7.47 -1.88
N GLN A 537 -10.49 7.49 -2.71
CA GLN A 537 -10.65 7.24 -4.14
C GLN A 537 -11.00 5.78 -4.43
N ILE A 538 -10.32 4.84 -3.78
CA ILE A 538 -10.60 3.41 -4.00
C ILE A 538 -11.96 2.99 -3.41
N LYS A 539 -12.45 3.67 -2.37
CA LYS A 539 -13.78 3.44 -1.76
C LYS A 539 -14.92 4.13 -2.48
N SER A 540 -14.67 5.30 -3.09
CA SER A 540 -15.71 6.07 -3.75
C SER A 540 -16.38 5.20 -4.81
N GLY A 541 -17.73 5.19 -4.87
CA GLY A 541 -18.57 4.28 -5.68
C GLY A 541 -18.44 4.42 -7.21
N GLY A 542 -17.25 4.76 -7.70
CA GLY A 542 -16.85 4.98 -9.07
C GLY A 542 -16.14 3.77 -9.68
N THR A 543 -14.91 3.94 -10.15
CA THR A 543 -14.21 2.97 -11.02
C THR A 543 -13.72 1.73 -10.26
N GLU A 544 -13.15 1.91 -9.07
CA GLU A 544 -12.65 0.80 -8.25
C GLU A 544 -13.71 0.25 -7.28
N ASP A 545 -14.32 1.11 -6.43
CA ASP A 545 -15.34 0.75 -5.43
C ASP A 545 -15.02 -0.55 -4.67
N ILE A 546 -13.81 -0.57 -4.07
CA ILE A 546 -13.27 -1.77 -3.41
C ILE A 546 -14.04 -2.14 -2.15
N GLU A 547 -14.77 -1.20 -1.54
CA GLU A 547 -15.46 -1.44 -0.29
C GLU A 547 -16.76 -2.23 -0.51
N SER A 548 -17.45 -1.95 -1.62
CA SER A 548 -18.73 -2.56 -1.96
C SER A 548 -18.57 -3.97 -2.52
N ALA A 549 -19.18 -4.94 -1.85
CA ALA A 549 -19.24 -6.30 -2.36
C ALA A 549 -20.17 -6.44 -3.58
N SER A 550 -21.00 -5.44 -3.89
CA SER A 550 -21.99 -5.51 -4.97
C SER A 550 -21.32 -5.70 -6.33
N ARG A 551 -20.11 -5.17 -6.50
CA ARG A 551 -19.24 -5.27 -7.70
C ARG A 551 -18.24 -6.42 -7.66
N ARG A 552 -18.15 -7.14 -6.54
CA ARG A 552 -17.16 -8.18 -6.25
C ARG A 552 -17.85 -9.46 -5.74
N ARG A 553 -18.75 -10.03 -6.54
CA ARG A 553 -19.67 -11.10 -6.05
C ARG A 553 -19.03 -12.48 -5.87
N VAL A 554 -17.79 -12.68 -6.32
CA VAL A 554 -17.09 -13.95 -6.08
C VAL A 554 -16.75 -14.03 -4.59
N ARG A 555 -17.16 -15.14 -3.95
CA ARG A 555 -17.06 -15.33 -2.49
C ARG A 555 -15.69 -15.87 -2.10
N GLY A 556 -15.28 -15.60 -0.87
CA GLY A 556 -14.03 -16.09 -0.29
C GLY A 556 -12.90 -15.06 -0.24
N PHE A 557 -11.98 -15.30 0.69
CA PHE A 557 -10.86 -14.42 1.01
C PHE A 557 -9.90 -14.31 -0.19
N GLY A 558 -9.42 -15.44 -0.73
CA GLY A 558 -8.55 -15.44 -1.92
C GLY A 558 -9.14 -14.65 -3.07
N ALA A 559 -10.42 -14.88 -3.39
CA ALA A 559 -11.08 -14.23 -4.50
C ALA A 559 -11.21 -12.72 -4.30
N ALA A 560 -11.47 -12.28 -3.06
CA ALA A 560 -11.54 -10.86 -2.73
C ALA A 560 -10.18 -10.17 -2.90
N GLN A 561 -9.08 -10.73 -2.40
CA GLN A 561 -7.75 -10.13 -2.57
C GLN A 561 -7.30 -10.12 -4.04
N LEU A 562 -7.60 -11.18 -4.80
CA LEU A 562 -7.34 -11.21 -6.24
C LEU A 562 -8.05 -10.06 -6.97
N ILE A 563 -9.34 -9.88 -6.70
CA ILE A 563 -10.13 -8.80 -7.32
C ILE A 563 -9.60 -7.43 -6.87
N VAL A 564 -9.35 -7.24 -5.57
CA VAL A 564 -8.80 -5.97 -5.04
C VAL A 564 -7.43 -5.67 -5.65
N THR A 565 -6.58 -6.66 -5.88
CA THR A 565 -5.29 -6.50 -6.57
C THR A 565 -5.47 -5.93 -7.97
N ILE A 566 -6.42 -6.45 -8.75
CA ILE A 566 -6.71 -5.93 -10.09
C ILE A 566 -7.24 -4.48 -10.02
N LEU A 567 -8.10 -4.17 -9.04
CA LEU A 567 -8.63 -2.81 -8.86
C LEU A 567 -7.54 -1.82 -8.43
N LEU A 568 -6.64 -2.20 -7.52
CA LEU A 568 -5.47 -1.38 -7.13
C LEU A 568 -4.49 -1.20 -8.30
N THR A 569 -4.33 -2.23 -9.14
CA THR A 569 -3.54 -2.14 -10.37
C THR A 569 -4.12 -1.07 -11.29
N ASN A 570 -5.44 -1.10 -11.53
CA ASN A 570 -6.12 -0.10 -12.34
C ASN A 570 -6.02 1.31 -11.74
N PHE A 571 -6.20 1.45 -10.42
CA PHE A 571 -6.02 2.70 -9.70
C PHE A 571 -4.62 3.29 -9.95
N ASN A 572 -3.57 2.48 -9.79
CA ASN A 572 -2.20 2.92 -10.03
C ASN A 572 -1.98 3.34 -11.49
N LEU A 573 -2.46 2.56 -12.46
CA LEU A 573 -2.32 2.89 -13.89
C LEU A 573 -3.01 4.22 -14.23
N ARG A 574 -4.23 4.45 -13.72
CA ARG A 574 -4.95 5.72 -13.83
C ARG A 574 -4.18 6.87 -13.18
N LYS A 575 -3.61 6.65 -11.99
CA LYS A 575 -2.79 7.65 -11.30
C LYS A 575 -1.53 8.03 -12.06
N ILE A 576 -0.86 7.05 -12.66
CA ILE A 576 0.32 7.29 -13.50
C ILE A 576 -0.07 8.10 -14.73
N ALA A 577 -1.14 7.69 -15.44
CA ALA A 577 -1.61 8.40 -16.63
C ALA A 577 -2.00 9.85 -16.31
N ALA A 578 -2.76 10.07 -15.23
CA ALA A 578 -3.14 11.41 -14.77
C ALA A 578 -1.91 12.26 -14.43
N PHE A 579 -0.94 11.69 -13.70
CA PHE A 579 0.29 12.41 -13.34
C PHE A 579 1.13 12.79 -14.57
N VAL A 580 1.28 11.88 -15.52
CA VAL A 580 2.03 12.13 -16.76
C VAL A 580 1.30 13.19 -17.61
N SER A 581 -0.02 13.10 -17.72
CA SER A 581 -0.84 14.12 -18.40
C SER A 581 -0.67 15.51 -17.77
N ASP A 582 -0.80 15.61 -16.45
CA ASP A 582 -0.60 16.87 -15.71
C ASP A 582 0.80 17.45 -15.94
N LYS A 583 1.82 16.61 -15.98
CA LYS A 583 3.20 17.02 -16.29
C LYS A 583 3.36 17.55 -17.70
N ILE A 584 2.83 16.84 -18.70
CA ILE A 584 2.88 17.28 -20.11
C ILE A 584 2.14 18.62 -20.27
N MET A 585 0.96 18.77 -19.64
CA MET A 585 0.22 20.03 -19.67
C MET A 585 1.00 21.18 -19.00
N GLN A 586 1.68 20.91 -17.89
CA GLN A 586 2.50 21.90 -17.21
C GLN A 586 3.70 22.31 -18.08
N ASP A 587 4.41 21.35 -18.66
CA ASP A 587 5.56 21.61 -19.53
C ASP A 587 5.13 22.40 -20.78
N ALA A 588 3.98 22.08 -21.37
CA ALA A 588 3.40 22.82 -22.49
C ALA A 588 3.07 24.28 -22.11
N LYS A 589 2.48 24.52 -20.92
CA LYS A 589 2.20 25.87 -20.42
C LYS A 589 3.47 26.69 -20.24
N ASN A 590 4.50 26.11 -19.63
CA ASN A 590 5.78 26.78 -19.42
C ASN A 590 6.44 27.17 -20.75
N ASN A 591 6.38 26.28 -21.75
CA ASN A 591 6.89 26.57 -23.09
C ASN A 591 6.13 27.72 -23.77
N ILE A 592 4.80 27.79 -23.61
CA ILE A 592 3.98 28.88 -24.15
C ILE A 592 4.29 30.21 -23.46
N SER A 593 4.54 30.21 -22.14
CA SER A 593 4.87 31.41 -21.37
C SER A 593 6.32 31.89 -21.55
N GLY A 594 7.11 31.25 -22.41
CA GLY A 594 8.50 31.61 -22.65
C GLY A 594 9.46 31.23 -21.52
N GLU A 595 9.01 30.39 -20.57
CA GLU A 595 9.89 29.79 -19.57
C GLU A 595 10.51 28.52 -20.20
N PRO A 596 11.80 28.51 -20.58
CA PRO A 596 12.37 27.37 -21.25
C PRO A 596 12.29 26.14 -20.34
N ALA A 597 11.76 25.03 -20.87
CA ALA A 597 11.85 23.74 -20.20
C ALA A 597 13.32 23.46 -19.83
N VAL A 598 13.63 23.51 -18.53
CA VAL A 598 14.99 23.23 -18.05
C VAL A 598 15.23 21.74 -18.24
N ALA A 599 15.82 21.37 -19.38
CA ALA A 599 16.26 20.01 -19.61
C ALA A 599 17.21 19.60 -18.48
N PRO A 600 17.00 18.43 -17.84
CA PRO A 600 17.92 17.96 -16.82
C PRO A 600 19.30 17.75 -17.45
N ILE A 601 20.22 18.65 -17.13
CA ILE A 601 21.62 18.56 -17.56
C ILE A 601 22.17 17.24 -17.02
N ARG A 602 22.66 16.37 -17.90
CA ARG A 602 23.27 15.10 -17.50
C ARG A 602 24.46 15.40 -16.61
N ARG A 603 24.69 14.58 -15.58
CA ARG A 603 25.82 14.76 -14.64
C ARG A 603 27.16 14.98 -15.38
N ARG A 604 27.41 14.19 -16.43
CA ARG A 604 28.59 14.36 -17.31
C ARG A 604 28.70 15.77 -17.87
N ASP A 605 27.62 16.31 -18.43
CA ASP A 605 27.61 17.64 -19.06
C ASP A 605 27.62 18.77 -18.00
N ARG A 606 27.35 18.44 -16.74
CA ARG A 606 27.42 19.33 -15.58
C ARG A 606 28.83 19.39 -14.97
N GLU A 607 29.63 18.34 -15.16
CA GLU A 607 31.00 18.22 -14.60
C GLU A 607 32.09 18.38 -15.68
N TRP A 608 31.80 18.04 -16.94
CA TRP A 608 32.74 18.01 -18.05
C TRP A 608 32.17 18.67 -19.33
N HIS A 609 33.05 19.22 -20.16
CA HIS A 609 32.68 19.66 -21.50
C HIS A 609 32.28 18.45 -22.35
N ASN A 610 31.15 18.54 -23.04
CA ASN A 610 30.71 17.54 -23.99
C ASN A 610 31.00 18.02 -25.42
N PRO A 611 32.02 17.47 -26.11
CA PRO A 611 32.41 17.93 -27.44
C PRO A 611 31.36 17.65 -28.53
N TYR A 612 30.47 16.67 -28.34
CA TYR A 612 29.42 16.33 -29.31
C TYR A 612 28.25 17.32 -29.30
N THR A 613 27.88 17.83 -28.13
CA THR A 613 26.78 18.80 -27.98
C THR A 613 27.27 20.21 -27.69
N ASN A 614 28.60 20.39 -27.59
CA ASN A 614 29.28 21.62 -27.25
C ASN A 614 28.71 22.32 -25.98
N THR A 615 28.31 21.53 -24.99
CA THR A 615 27.80 22.01 -23.70
C THR A 615 28.91 22.04 -22.66
N PHE A 616 28.94 23.12 -21.86
CA PHE A 616 29.93 23.34 -20.80
C PHE A 616 29.28 23.24 -19.40
N PRO A 617 30.05 22.81 -18.38
CA PRO A 617 29.66 22.90 -16.98
C PRO A 617 29.24 24.32 -16.56
N ALA A 618 28.32 24.41 -15.59
CA ALA A 618 27.87 25.70 -15.07
C ALA A 618 29.04 26.49 -14.46
N GLY A 619 29.23 27.75 -14.86
CA GLY A 619 30.31 28.62 -14.39
C GLY A 619 31.60 28.57 -15.21
N VAL A 620 31.70 27.70 -16.23
CA VAL A 620 32.85 27.66 -17.14
C VAL A 620 32.58 28.58 -18.33
N ALA A 621 33.36 29.65 -18.47
CA ALA A 621 33.31 30.51 -19.64
C ALA A 621 33.74 29.70 -20.87
N ARG A 622 32.93 29.77 -21.94
CA ARG A 622 33.26 29.17 -23.22
C ARG A 622 34.59 29.76 -23.70
N PRO A 623 35.63 28.95 -23.99
CA PRO A 623 36.86 29.47 -24.54
C PRO A 623 36.58 30.16 -25.86
N ASP A 624 37.05 31.40 -26.00
CA ASP A 624 36.96 32.17 -27.23
C ASP A 624 37.93 31.53 -28.23
N LYS A 625 37.43 30.59 -29.03
CA LYS A 625 38.18 30.02 -30.14
C LYS A 625 37.42 30.29 -31.42
N THR A 626 38.09 31.06 -32.27
CA THR A 626 37.91 31.18 -33.71
C THR A 626 37.40 29.87 -34.32
N LYS A 627 36.36 29.97 -35.15
CA LYS A 627 35.86 28.89 -36.01
C LYS A 627 37.05 28.11 -36.57
N GLN A 628 37.21 26.85 -36.19
CA GLN A 628 37.98 25.93 -37.03
C GLN A 628 37.24 25.83 -38.36
N PRO A 629 37.94 25.91 -39.50
CA PRO A 629 37.32 25.67 -40.79
C PRO A 629 36.77 24.24 -40.80
N ALA A 630 35.64 24.05 -41.46
CA ALA A 630 35.06 22.73 -41.67
C ALA A 630 36.12 21.79 -42.25
N SER A 631 36.58 20.81 -41.49
CA SER A 631 37.27 19.66 -42.07
C SER A 631 36.18 18.71 -42.55
N ASP A 632 35.99 18.70 -43.86
CA ASP A 632 35.44 17.56 -44.58
C ASP A 632 36.28 16.33 -44.22
N GLU A 633 35.78 15.49 -43.32
CA GLU A 633 36.08 14.06 -43.33
C GLU A 633 35.00 13.32 -42.54
N THR A 634 34.38 12.39 -43.26
CA THR A 634 33.15 11.68 -42.95
C THR A 634 33.39 10.59 -41.90
N GLY A 635 33.08 10.90 -40.64
CA GLY A 635 33.00 9.91 -39.55
C GLY A 635 31.70 9.12 -39.57
N GLY A 636 31.49 8.29 -40.60
CA GLY A 636 30.42 7.28 -40.60
C GLY A 636 30.63 6.21 -39.51
N PRO A 637 29.56 5.58 -38.99
CA PRO A 637 29.69 4.53 -37.97
C PRO A 637 30.43 3.30 -38.53
N PRO A 638 31.19 2.55 -37.70
CA PRO A 638 31.97 1.42 -38.18
C PRO A 638 31.05 0.29 -38.66
N LEU A 639 31.28 -0.17 -39.89
CA LEU A 639 30.68 -1.39 -40.43
C LEU A 639 31.17 -2.59 -39.63
N ARG A 640 30.22 -3.39 -39.13
CA ARG A 640 30.51 -4.69 -38.52
C ARG A 640 30.95 -5.67 -39.61
N THR A 641 32.19 -6.16 -39.50
CA THR A 641 32.59 -7.47 -40.04
C THR A 641 32.27 -8.56 -39.02
#